data_AF-A0A8H5TEI8-F1
#
_entry.id   AF-A0A8H5TEI8-F1
#
_cell.length_a   1.000
_cell.length_b   1.000
_cell.length_c   1.000
_cell.angle_alpha   90.00
_cell.angle_beta   90.00
_cell.angle_gamma   90.00
#
_symmetry.space_group_name_H-M   'P 1'
#
loop_
_entity.id
_entity.type
_entity.pdbx_description
1 polymer ?
#
loop_
_entity_poly.entity_id
_entity_poly.type
_entity_poly.pdbx_seq_one_letter_code
_entity_poly.pdbx_strand_id
1 'polypeptide(L)'
;MSLHEQNHALHDTEQEIRSKVEHVLTESPFAVSALRKLTGGTANFMYHGTLEKPSTEEKYRHGIVIKQGEGYVALHPLFKIATSRCAVEYESLVHLFALPPTETPFCRISTPEPYYFNRDTNTQIQEYLPDALSLKEYALKHFAAPTPSSLKPQCDELGHGLGAWLRTFHGWSQEPKQAALRETFAGNKEMQGLKNMINYQRLLQMADQYPEILGDARDVLQGVSDLAAGELVDESALYPIHGDFWSGNILLPDAPIKEGIHNPVRVIDWEMVQIGVRPLDLGQLIAELWQLKLYKNIDAGEWLIQAFTNGYDAVDDNFAYRTIIHVAVHLICFGSQTPGWGDAEQQKDVWRCHGWKFEYIRDPVSDSVGHLRIPPPPPMTASDTSRPCKRCKAEDASFNLRADPTCRDCYVQFVAYKLNRRLGALHRDTRSSKKLTTRRLLAGLSFGPSSSVLAQLLSAQALHHSENKASSPFEPVVVHIDTELSNTEGESPAQKLLAEYRRVLPHATFECVPLSEVLSVKSIDWSTLPLDAARPDEDPSARLRRLFDALPTLTSRTDVLRQLIRHLLLQKAQDHTCSALLLGHSTTALAALTLSEVANGRGFAVPVQVADGMTTVCMYETVEGDTAQETNRLEFPVYYPLREIFRNELVQYIDLVPSLKEVVPADQAGANPRNNVVSYKDLSIEEVMARYFDSVEEGYAGIVANVVRTAGKLERIPYKSFCGSCGMSLDAEGDSRWAGEIGDDAGDGPGAAGAGRLCYGCKRSIHG
;
A
#
# COMPACT_ATOMS: atom_id res chain seq x y z
N MET A 1 14.62 9.73 14.76
CA MET A 1 13.99 10.40 15.91
C MET A 1 13.89 9.46 17.10
N SER A 2 14.36 9.90 18.25
CA SER A 2 14.16 9.23 19.54
C SER A 2 12.66 9.20 19.91
N LEU A 3 12.25 8.28 20.79
CA LEU A 3 10.87 8.26 21.34
C LEU A 3 10.49 9.60 21.99
N HIS A 4 11.48 10.32 22.52
CA HIS A 4 11.26 11.63 23.12
C HIS A 4 10.96 12.70 22.06
N GLU A 5 11.68 12.68 20.92
CA GLU A 5 11.45 13.57 19.78
C GLU A 5 10.14 13.28 19.04
N GLN A 6 9.75 12.01 18.94
CA GLN A 6 8.46 11.60 18.34
C GLN A 6 7.28 12.08 19.20
N ASN A 7 7.39 11.96 20.53
CA ASN A 7 6.38 12.48 21.45
C ASN A 7 6.35 14.01 21.46
N HIS A 8 7.48 14.69 21.27
CA HIS A 8 7.53 16.15 21.18
C HIS A 8 6.86 16.65 19.89
N ALA A 9 7.19 16.07 18.73
CA ALA A 9 6.58 16.45 17.45
C ALA A 9 5.07 16.18 17.38
N LEU A 10 4.60 15.07 17.98
CA LEU A 10 3.17 14.79 18.14
C LEU A 10 2.50 15.81 19.07
N HIS A 11 3.17 16.21 20.16
CA HIS A 11 2.65 17.22 21.08
C HIS A 11 2.56 18.61 20.43
N ASP A 12 3.57 18.99 19.65
CA ASP A 12 3.60 20.25 18.90
C ASP A 12 2.49 20.29 17.83
N THR A 13 2.23 19.16 17.16
CA THR A 13 1.13 19.02 16.20
C THR A 13 -0.25 19.15 16.87
N GLU A 14 -0.46 18.51 18.03
CA GLU A 14 -1.74 18.61 18.74
C GLU A 14 -2.02 20.01 19.27
N GLN A 15 -0.98 20.74 19.72
CA GLN A 15 -1.10 22.14 20.11
C GLN A 15 -1.40 23.05 18.91
N GLU A 16 -0.78 22.80 17.76
CA GLU A 16 -1.06 23.54 16.53
C GLU A 16 -2.52 23.38 16.10
N ILE A 17 -3.02 22.13 16.05
CA ILE A 17 -4.42 21.86 15.70
C ILE A 17 -5.37 22.50 16.69
N ARG A 18 -5.08 22.39 17.99
CA ARG A 18 -5.88 23.04 19.04
C ARG A 18 -5.94 24.56 18.81
N SER A 19 -4.81 25.19 18.50
CA SER A 19 -4.73 26.64 18.26
C SER A 19 -5.53 27.05 17.02
N LYS A 20 -5.48 26.24 15.94
CA LYS A 20 -6.32 26.45 14.76
C LYS A 20 -7.81 26.40 15.09
N VAL A 21 -8.23 25.42 15.89
CA VAL A 21 -9.62 25.28 16.34
C VAL A 21 -10.04 26.48 17.20
N GLU A 22 -9.22 26.88 18.18
CA GLU A 22 -9.51 28.02 19.05
C GLU A 22 -9.64 29.33 18.25
N HIS A 23 -8.80 29.53 17.22
CA HIS A 23 -8.90 30.68 16.33
C HIS A 23 -10.23 30.71 15.57
N VAL A 24 -10.63 29.59 14.95
CA VAL A 24 -11.93 29.47 14.25
C VAL A 24 -13.11 29.73 15.20
N LEU A 25 -13.04 29.20 16.43
CA LEU A 25 -14.11 29.37 17.40
C LEU A 25 -14.25 30.84 17.84
N THR A 26 -13.14 31.54 18.05
CA THR A 26 -13.11 32.95 18.45
C THR A 26 -13.72 33.87 17.40
N GLU A 27 -13.53 33.56 16.12
CA GLU A 27 -14.09 34.33 15.00
C GLU A 27 -15.55 33.95 14.65
N SER A 28 -16.09 32.92 15.32
CA SER A 28 -17.45 32.42 15.11
C SER A 28 -18.39 32.78 16.28
N PRO A 29 -19.72 32.59 16.13
CA PRO A 29 -20.66 32.68 17.26
C PRO A 29 -20.44 31.64 18.37
N PHE A 30 -19.50 30.70 18.18
CA PHE A 30 -19.27 29.55 19.05
C PHE A 30 -18.00 29.71 19.91
N ALA A 31 -17.63 30.94 20.29
CA ALA A 31 -16.52 31.18 21.20
C ALA A 31 -16.66 30.36 22.50
N VAL A 32 -15.57 29.70 22.91
CA VAL A 32 -15.55 28.74 24.03
C VAL A 32 -14.72 29.24 25.22
N SER A 33 -15.25 29.08 26.42
CA SER A 33 -14.51 29.28 27.68
C SER A 33 -13.59 28.10 28.01
N ALA A 34 -13.91 26.91 27.49
CA ALA A 34 -13.10 25.72 27.65
C ALA A 34 -13.21 24.80 26.43
N LEU A 35 -12.07 24.25 26.02
CA LEU A 35 -11.96 23.26 24.96
C LEU A 35 -11.29 22.00 25.52
N ARG A 36 -12.04 20.90 25.56
CA ARG A 36 -11.59 19.59 26.07
C ARG A 36 -11.54 18.59 24.92
N LYS A 37 -10.41 17.93 24.73
CA LYS A 37 -10.27 16.85 23.74
C LYS A 37 -11.20 15.68 24.10
N LEU A 38 -11.91 15.16 23.10
CA LEU A 38 -12.76 13.98 23.25
C LEU A 38 -11.97 12.71 22.90
N THR A 39 -12.27 11.64 23.64
CA THR A 39 -11.75 10.29 23.35
C THR A 39 -12.72 9.62 22.39
N GLY A 40 -12.40 9.64 21.10
CA GLY A 40 -13.25 9.14 20.02
C GLY A 40 -12.94 9.89 18.72
N GLY A 41 -12.95 9.18 17.58
CA GLY A 41 -12.53 9.71 16.28
C GLY A 41 -11.16 9.20 15.85
N THR A 42 -11.14 8.36 14.81
CA THR A 42 -9.88 7.82 14.24
C THR A 42 -9.26 8.81 13.27
N ALA A 43 -10.07 9.38 12.37
CA ALA A 43 -9.61 10.25 11.30
C ALA A 43 -9.51 11.73 11.66
N ASN A 44 -10.38 12.24 12.55
CA ASN A 44 -10.49 13.67 12.87
C ASN A 44 -10.10 13.96 14.33
N PHE A 45 -9.60 15.17 14.59
CA PHE A 45 -9.40 15.67 15.94
C PHE A 45 -10.74 16.13 16.52
N MET A 46 -11.10 15.61 17.69
CA MET A 46 -12.42 15.79 18.29
C MET A 46 -12.32 16.55 19.61
N TYR A 47 -13.19 17.56 19.78
CA TYR A 47 -13.24 18.38 20.98
C TYR A 47 -14.67 18.63 21.45
N HIS A 48 -14.81 18.82 22.75
CA HIS A 48 -15.99 19.37 23.41
C HIS A 48 -15.70 20.82 23.79
N GLY A 49 -16.54 21.72 23.28
CA GLY A 49 -16.48 23.15 23.56
C GLY A 49 -17.55 23.57 24.57
N THR A 50 -17.13 24.19 25.67
CA THR A 50 -18.03 24.90 26.59
C THR A 50 -18.08 26.36 26.18
N LEU A 51 -19.25 26.89 25.82
CA LEU A 51 -19.38 28.26 25.31
C LEU A 51 -19.02 29.32 26.37
N GLU A 52 -18.47 30.47 25.95
CA GLU A 52 -18.11 31.57 26.87
C GLU A 52 -19.32 32.20 27.56
N LYS A 53 -20.39 32.40 26.79
CA LYS A 53 -21.68 32.85 27.30
C LYS A 53 -22.61 31.65 27.33
N PRO A 54 -23.26 31.34 28.47
CA PRO A 54 -24.35 30.37 28.47
C PRO A 54 -25.35 30.84 27.42
N SER A 55 -25.52 30.07 26.35
CA SER A 55 -26.52 30.44 25.34
C SER A 55 -27.89 30.42 26.00
N THR A 56 -28.72 31.41 25.68
CA THR A 56 -30.14 31.40 26.05
C THR A 56 -30.90 30.32 25.30
N GLU A 57 -30.32 29.76 24.24
CA GLU A 57 -30.89 28.65 23.49
C GLU A 57 -30.61 27.32 24.19
N GLU A 58 -31.68 26.59 24.49
CA GLU A 58 -31.63 25.33 25.23
C GLU A 58 -30.74 24.28 24.55
N LYS A 59 -30.64 24.28 23.21
CA LYS A 59 -29.84 23.32 22.44
C LYS A 59 -28.33 23.39 22.68
N TYR A 60 -27.81 24.53 23.16
CA TYR A 60 -26.37 24.67 23.45
C TYR A 60 -26.04 24.56 24.94
N ARG A 61 -27.03 24.25 25.80
CA ARG A 61 -26.86 24.22 27.26
C ARG A 61 -25.67 23.37 27.71
N HIS A 62 -25.39 22.28 27.01
CA HIS A 62 -24.34 21.32 27.37
C HIS A 62 -23.03 21.51 26.56
N GLY A 63 -22.96 22.53 25.71
CA GLY A 63 -21.83 22.79 24.82
C GLY A 63 -22.01 22.23 23.42
N ILE A 64 -20.90 22.08 22.70
CA ILE A 64 -20.85 21.69 21.29
C ILE A 64 -19.74 20.66 21.04
N VAL A 65 -19.90 19.85 19.98
CA VAL A 65 -18.82 19.01 19.44
C VAL A 65 -18.14 19.74 18.31
N ILE A 66 -16.81 19.73 18.31
CA ILE A 66 -15.97 20.23 17.23
C ILE A 66 -15.22 19.05 16.62
N LYS A 67 -15.34 18.86 15.30
CA LYS A 67 -14.52 17.93 14.52
C LYS A 67 -13.59 18.75 13.63
N GLN A 68 -12.29 18.51 13.69
CA GLN A 68 -11.31 19.14 12.79
C GLN A 68 -10.60 18.05 11.98
N GLY A 69 -10.66 18.18 10.66
CA GLY A 69 -10.12 17.20 9.72
C GLY A 69 -8.86 17.68 9.01
N GLU A 70 -7.86 16.80 8.96
CA GLU A 70 -6.63 17.01 8.20
C GLU A 70 -6.57 16.06 6.98
N GLY A 71 -5.58 16.31 6.10
CA GLY A 71 -5.25 15.44 4.96
C GLY A 71 -4.64 14.08 5.34
N TYR A 72 -4.81 13.68 6.60
CA TYR A 72 -4.32 12.45 7.21
C TYR A 72 -5.23 12.03 8.37
N VAL A 73 -5.10 10.77 8.78
CA VAL A 73 -5.85 10.20 9.91
C VAL A 73 -5.21 10.69 11.23
N ALA A 74 -5.99 11.33 12.10
CA ALA A 74 -5.49 11.91 13.35
C ALA A 74 -4.67 10.92 14.22
N LEU A 75 -5.14 9.67 14.35
CA LEU A 75 -4.43 8.63 15.10
C LEU A 75 -3.24 8.01 14.34
N HIS A 76 -3.20 8.19 13.01
CA HIS A 76 -2.17 7.64 12.13
C HIS A 76 -1.74 8.68 11.08
N PRO A 77 -0.94 9.70 11.45
CA PRO A 77 -0.62 10.84 10.54
C PRO A 77 0.10 10.47 9.23
N LEU A 78 0.67 9.26 9.16
CA LEU A 78 1.26 8.68 7.94
C LEU A 78 0.20 8.18 6.94
N PHE A 79 -1.00 7.87 7.40
CA PHE A 79 -2.12 7.45 6.57
C PHE A 79 -2.81 8.70 5.99
N LYS A 80 -2.56 8.99 4.72
CA LYS A 80 -3.20 10.10 4.00
C LYS A 80 -4.64 9.76 3.66
N ILE A 81 -5.52 10.75 3.83
CA ILE A 81 -6.95 10.63 3.54
C ILE A 81 -7.46 12.02 3.10
N ALA A 82 -8.35 12.06 2.12
CA ALA A 82 -8.82 13.34 1.60
C ALA A 82 -9.70 14.11 2.58
N THR A 83 -9.50 15.42 2.62
CA THR A 83 -10.29 16.36 3.43
C THR A 83 -11.69 16.62 2.86
N SER A 84 -11.94 16.24 1.60
CA SER A 84 -13.28 16.31 0.99
C SER A 84 -14.34 15.59 1.82
N ARG A 85 -13.97 14.52 2.53
CA ARG A 85 -14.83 13.78 3.47
C ARG A 85 -15.46 14.68 4.55
N CYS A 86 -14.75 15.72 4.99
CA CYS A 86 -15.21 16.62 6.05
C CYS A 86 -16.35 17.52 5.55
N ALA A 87 -16.20 18.07 4.34
CA ALA A 87 -17.26 18.84 3.70
C ALA A 87 -18.48 17.95 3.38
N VAL A 88 -18.23 16.74 2.89
CA VAL A 88 -19.30 15.75 2.64
C VAL A 88 -20.06 15.42 3.92
N GLU A 89 -19.38 15.17 5.04
CA GLU A 89 -20.03 14.90 6.34
C GLU A 89 -20.98 16.04 6.74
N TYR A 90 -20.49 17.28 6.70
CA TYR A 90 -21.30 18.44 7.06
C TYR A 90 -22.52 18.64 6.16
N GLU A 91 -22.33 18.63 4.84
CA GLU A 91 -23.43 18.81 3.87
C GLU A 91 -24.44 17.64 3.99
N SER A 92 -23.97 16.43 4.28
CA SER A 92 -24.83 15.28 4.57
C SER A 92 -25.72 15.53 5.78
N LEU A 93 -25.15 16.00 6.90
CA LEU A 93 -25.92 16.33 8.10
C LEU A 93 -26.94 17.45 7.85
N VAL A 94 -26.60 18.45 7.03
CA VAL A 94 -27.53 19.52 6.65
C VAL A 94 -28.76 18.95 5.94
N HIS A 95 -28.56 18.01 5.03
CA HIS A 95 -29.68 17.33 4.37
C HIS A 95 -30.43 16.38 5.32
N LEU A 96 -29.71 15.61 6.12
CA LEU A 96 -30.27 14.62 7.05
C LEU A 96 -31.04 15.25 8.20
N PHE A 97 -30.84 16.53 8.50
CA PHE A 97 -31.66 17.25 9.48
C PHE A 97 -33.16 17.25 9.11
N ALA A 98 -33.50 17.08 7.83
CA ALA A 98 -34.88 16.93 7.37
C ALA A 98 -35.44 15.50 7.52
N LEU A 99 -34.61 14.49 7.84
CA LEU A 99 -35.03 13.13 8.10
C LEU A 99 -35.79 13.07 9.44
N PRO A 100 -37.06 12.62 9.45
CA PRO A 100 -37.81 12.53 10.70
C PRO A 100 -37.15 11.55 11.68
N PRO A 101 -37.13 11.87 12.98
CA PRO A 101 -36.63 10.96 13.99
C PRO A 101 -37.53 9.72 14.08
N THR A 102 -36.93 8.58 14.42
CA THR A 102 -37.67 7.38 14.77
C THR A 102 -37.90 7.35 16.26
N GLU A 103 -39.17 7.27 16.66
CA GLU A 103 -39.56 7.19 18.06
C GLU A 103 -40.03 5.79 18.40
N THR A 104 -39.52 5.26 19.51
CA THR A 104 -40.06 4.09 20.20
C THR A 104 -40.51 4.50 21.61
N PRO A 105 -41.21 3.65 22.37
CA PRO A 105 -41.56 3.96 23.76
C PRO A 105 -40.33 4.18 24.67
N PHE A 106 -39.11 3.88 24.21
CA PHE A 106 -37.87 3.93 24.99
C PHE A 106 -36.81 4.87 24.39
N CYS A 107 -36.84 5.12 23.08
CA CYS A 107 -35.76 5.79 22.37
C CYS A 107 -36.27 6.81 21.34
N ARG A 108 -35.46 7.84 21.08
CA ARG A 108 -35.64 8.77 19.96
C ARG A 108 -34.35 8.79 19.14
N ILE A 109 -34.38 8.18 17.95
CA ILE A 109 -33.21 7.98 17.09
C ILE A 109 -33.21 9.03 15.98
N SER A 110 -32.09 9.72 15.82
CA SER A 110 -31.90 10.81 14.83
C SER A 110 -30.42 11.04 14.55
N THR A 111 -30.10 11.96 13.64
CA THR A 111 -28.74 12.47 13.43
C THR A 111 -28.46 13.70 14.31
N PRO A 112 -27.18 14.02 14.58
CA PRO A 112 -26.82 15.29 15.20
C PRO A 112 -27.28 16.50 14.36
N GLU A 113 -27.69 17.58 15.03
CA GLU A 113 -27.90 18.86 14.37
C GLU A 113 -26.56 19.48 13.95
N PRO A 114 -26.37 19.83 12.66
CA PRO A 114 -25.18 20.56 12.21
C PRO A 114 -25.31 22.05 12.54
N TYR A 115 -24.28 22.65 13.10
CA TYR A 115 -24.30 24.07 13.48
C TYR A 115 -23.46 24.96 12.56
N TYR A 116 -22.25 24.53 12.21
CA TYR A 116 -21.32 25.36 11.45
C TYR A 116 -20.23 24.52 10.79
N PHE A 117 -19.71 25.00 9.65
CA PHE A 117 -18.54 24.43 9.00
C PHE A 117 -17.65 25.51 8.40
N ASN A 118 -16.37 25.48 8.77
CA ASN A 118 -15.33 26.28 8.14
C ASN A 118 -14.64 25.44 7.07
N ARG A 119 -14.79 25.84 5.80
CA ARG A 119 -14.23 25.14 4.63
C ARG A 119 -12.71 25.27 4.53
N ASP A 120 -12.12 26.34 5.03
CA ASP A 120 -10.69 26.60 4.91
C ASP A 120 -9.89 25.73 5.88
N THR A 121 -10.44 25.45 7.07
CA THR A 121 -9.79 24.67 8.13
C THR A 121 -10.40 23.28 8.32
N ASN A 122 -11.42 22.92 7.54
CA ASN A 122 -12.23 21.70 7.71
C ASN A 122 -12.72 21.50 9.15
N THR A 123 -13.18 22.58 9.78
CA THR A 123 -13.66 22.57 11.16
C THR A 123 -15.19 22.56 11.19
N GLN A 124 -15.77 21.46 11.65
CA GLN A 124 -17.19 21.25 11.81
C GLN A 124 -17.61 21.42 13.27
N ILE A 125 -18.77 22.05 13.48
CA ILE A 125 -19.43 22.17 14.78
C ILE A 125 -20.83 21.56 14.70
N GLN A 126 -21.17 20.72 15.67
CA GLN A 126 -22.45 19.99 15.73
C GLN A 126 -22.96 19.78 17.15
N GLU A 127 -24.18 19.25 17.26
CA GLU A 127 -24.85 18.86 18.51
C GLU A 127 -23.94 18.02 19.42
N TYR A 128 -23.91 18.37 20.71
CA TYR A 128 -23.28 17.57 21.75
C TYR A 128 -24.33 16.81 22.55
N LEU A 129 -24.19 15.48 22.58
CA LEU A 129 -24.97 14.61 23.45
C LEU A 129 -24.22 14.44 24.79
N PRO A 130 -24.74 14.98 25.91
CA PRO A 130 -24.06 14.91 27.20
C PRO A 130 -24.01 13.48 27.74
N ASP A 131 -22.91 13.15 28.40
CA ASP A 131 -22.67 11.86 29.08
C ASP A 131 -22.95 10.64 28.18
N ALA A 132 -22.67 10.76 26.88
CA ALA A 132 -22.92 9.70 25.91
C ALA A 132 -21.83 8.62 25.91
N LEU A 133 -22.26 7.38 25.69
CA LEU A 133 -21.42 6.25 25.32
C LEU A 133 -21.73 5.84 23.88
N SER A 134 -20.77 5.22 23.20
CA SER A 134 -21.11 4.43 22.01
C SER A 134 -21.98 3.22 22.41
N LEU A 135 -22.80 2.70 21.50
CA LEU A 135 -23.59 1.49 21.74
C LEU A 135 -22.71 0.32 22.16
N LYS A 136 -21.49 0.25 21.61
CA LYS A 136 -20.46 -0.73 22.00
C LYS A 136 -20.11 -0.61 23.49
N GLU A 137 -19.74 0.59 23.95
CA GLU A 137 -19.37 0.84 25.34
C GLU A 137 -20.56 0.72 26.29
N TYR A 138 -21.74 1.19 25.87
CA TYR A 138 -22.98 1.06 26.61
C TYR A 138 -23.30 -0.42 26.87
N ALA A 139 -23.22 -1.26 25.83
CA ALA A 139 -23.47 -2.68 25.96
C ALA A 139 -22.49 -3.36 26.93
N LEU A 140 -21.19 -3.05 26.82
CA LEU A 140 -20.17 -3.58 27.72
C LEU A 140 -20.37 -3.14 29.18
N LYS A 141 -20.88 -1.93 29.40
CA LYS A 141 -21.08 -1.38 30.73
C LYS A 141 -22.39 -1.83 31.40
N HIS A 142 -23.47 -1.90 30.63
CA HIS A 142 -24.83 -2.07 31.16
C HIS A 142 -25.41 -3.47 30.96
N PHE A 143 -24.85 -4.29 30.05
CA PHE A 143 -25.29 -5.67 29.85
C PHE A 143 -24.25 -6.63 30.45
N ALA A 144 -24.57 -7.18 31.62
CA ALA A 144 -23.75 -8.24 32.21
C ALA A 144 -23.83 -9.54 31.39
N ALA A 145 -22.84 -10.43 31.59
CA ALA A 145 -22.81 -11.77 31.04
C ALA A 145 -23.03 -12.81 32.16
N PRO A 146 -24.01 -13.73 32.05
CA PRO A 146 -25.10 -13.74 31.07
C PRO A 146 -26.05 -12.55 31.29
N THR A 147 -26.75 -12.12 30.24
CA THR A 147 -27.59 -10.92 30.34
C THR A 147 -28.92 -11.26 31.02
N PRO A 148 -29.33 -10.52 32.07
CA PRO A 148 -30.63 -10.73 32.70
C PRO A 148 -31.78 -10.56 31.70
N SER A 149 -32.72 -11.51 31.65
CA SER A 149 -33.90 -11.43 30.76
C SER A 149 -34.78 -10.20 31.01
N SER A 150 -34.68 -9.58 32.19
CA SER A 150 -35.35 -8.31 32.50
C SER A 150 -34.85 -7.13 31.67
N LEU A 151 -33.69 -7.24 31.03
CA LEU A 151 -33.13 -6.23 30.12
C LEU A 151 -33.54 -6.45 28.66
N LYS A 152 -34.26 -7.54 28.37
CA LYS A 152 -34.69 -7.88 27.01
C LYS A 152 -35.62 -6.82 26.39
N PRO A 153 -36.63 -6.25 27.09
CA PRO A 153 -37.47 -5.21 26.52
C PRO A 153 -36.68 -3.99 26.03
N GLN A 154 -35.66 -3.57 26.77
CA GLN A 154 -34.78 -2.46 26.40
C GLN A 154 -33.97 -2.78 25.14
N CYS A 155 -33.46 -4.01 25.02
CA CYS A 155 -32.74 -4.47 23.85
C CYS A 155 -33.67 -4.56 22.63
N ASP A 156 -34.89 -5.07 22.83
CA ASP A 156 -35.88 -5.22 21.76
C ASP A 156 -36.29 -3.84 21.22
N GLU A 157 -36.56 -2.87 22.09
CA GLU A 157 -36.98 -1.53 21.68
C GLU A 157 -35.86 -0.69 21.05
N LEU A 158 -34.63 -0.80 21.60
CA LEU A 158 -33.47 -0.15 20.99
C LEU A 158 -33.13 -0.75 19.62
N GLY A 159 -33.06 -2.09 19.54
CA GLY A 159 -32.76 -2.79 18.30
C GLY A 159 -33.82 -2.50 17.24
N HIS A 160 -35.10 -2.66 17.57
CA HIS A 160 -36.20 -2.36 16.65
C HIS A 160 -36.19 -0.91 16.18
N GLY A 161 -35.97 0.04 17.07
CA GLY A 161 -35.85 1.45 16.72
C GLY A 161 -34.71 1.71 15.73
N LEU A 162 -33.53 1.13 15.95
CA LEU A 162 -32.38 1.29 15.06
C LEU A 162 -32.65 0.69 13.67
N GLY A 163 -33.29 -0.47 13.61
CA GLY A 163 -33.68 -1.12 12.36
C GLY A 163 -34.70 -0.29 11.60
N ALA A 164 -35.73 0.20 12.30
CA ALA A 164 -36.77 1.04 11.72
C ALA A 164 -36.21 2.37 11.20
N TRP A 165 -35.31 3.00 11.96
CA TRP A 165 -34.63 4.22 11.53
C TRP A 165 -33.79 3.99 10.28
N LEU A 166 -33.01 2.91 10.22
CA LEU A 166 -32.17 2.61 9.04
C LEU A 166 -33.02 2.31 7.81
N ARG A 167 -34.13 1.57 7.95
CA ARG A 167 -35.11 1.36 6.88
C ARG A 167 -35.66 2.69 6.38
N THR A 168 -36.08 3.57 7.29
CA THR A 168 -36.61 4.89 6.93
C THR A 168 -35.56 5.72 6.22
N PHE A 169 -34.32 5.77 6.70
CA PHE A 169 -33.22 6.46 6.03
C PHE A 169 -32.98 5.91 4.61
N HIS A 170 -32.87 4.59 4.45
CA HIS A 170 -32.69 3.95 3.14
C HIS A 170 -33.85 4.22 2.18
N GLY A 171 -35.09 4.30 2.66
CA GLY A 171 -36.26 4.63 1.82
C GLY A 171 -36.32 6.12 1.49
N TRP A 172 -36.23 6.97 2.50
CA TRP A 172 -36.36 8.42 2.41
C TRP A 172 -35.27 9.05 1.52
N SER A 173 -34.03 8.57 1.61
CA SER A 173 -32.91 9.07 0.80
C SER A 173 -33.04 8.80 -0.70
N GLN A 174 -33.99 7.95 -1.11
CA GLN A 174 -34.30 7.66 -2.51
C GLN A 174 -35.43 8.53 -3.07
N GLU A 175 -36.15 9.27 -2.23
CA GLU A 175 -37.22 10.13 -2.71
C GLU A 175 -36.65 11.20 -3.65
N PRO A 176 -37.34 11.56 -4.75
CA PRO A 176 -36.86 12.57 -5.69
C PRO A 176 -36.53 13.92 -5.04
N LYS A 177 -37.17 14.24 -3.91
CA LYS A 177 -36.91 15.46 -3.13
C LYS A 177 -35.51 15.47 -2.49
N GLN A 178 -34.89 14.31 -2.30
CA GLN A 178 -33.56 14.17 -1.68
C GLN A 178 -32.44 14.03 -2.73
N ALA A 179 -32.66 14.51 -3.96
CA ALA A 179 -31.65 14.45 -5.02
C ALA A 179 -30.31 15.12 -4.61
N ALA A 180 -30.35 16.21 -3.85
CA ALA A 180 -29.15 16.89 -3.37
C ALA A 180 -28.33 16.06 -2.36
N LEU A 181 -29.01 15.31 -1.47
CA LEU A 181 -28.36 14.35 -0.59
C LEU A 181 -27.67 13.25 -1.42
N ARG A 182 -28.37 12.70 -2.41
CA ARG A 182 -27.82 11.67 -3.30
C ARG A 182 -26.59 12.18 -4.05
N GLU A 183 -26.61 13.41 -4.56
CA GLU A 183 -25.48 14.04 -5.24
C GLU A 183 -24.28 14.22 -4.30
N THR A 184 -24.52 14.67 -3.06
CA THR A 184 -23.49 14.80 -2.02
C THR A 184 -22.82 13.44 -1.75
N PHE A 185 -23.60 12.38 -1.61
CA PHE A 185 -23.08 11.03 -1.37
C PHE A 185 -22.35 10.47 -2.60
N ALA A 186 -22.81 10.79 -3.81
CA ALA A 186 -22.17 10.38 -5.05
C ALA A 186 -20.79 11.03 -5.25
N GLY A 187 -20.58 12.23 -4.69
CA GLY A 187 -19.30 12.91 -4.67
C GLY A 187 -18.23 12.23 -3.80
N ASN A 188 -18.62 11.36 -2.87
CA ASN A 188 -17.69 10.72 -1.92
C ASN A 188 -17.02 9.44 -2.46
N LYS A 189 -16.60 9.46 -3.73
CA LYS A 189 -16.02 8.29 -4.43
C LYS A 189 -14.74 7.76 -3.79
N GLU A 190 -13.93 8.65 -3.20
CA GLU A 190 -12.70 8.23 -2.53
C GLU A 190 -13.00 7.38 -1.29
N MET A 191 -14.01 7.76 -0.50
CA MET A 191 -14.42 6.97 0.67
C MET A 191 -15.14 5.69 0.25
N GLN A 192 -15.87 5.69 -0.87
CA GLN A 192 -16.41 4.47 -1.47
C GLN A 192 -15.30 3.47 -1.84
N GLY A 193 -14.25 3.94 -2.52
CA GLY A 193 -13.08 3.12 -2.85
C GLY A 193 -12.34 2.63 -1.60
N LEU A 194 -12.14 3.51 -0.61
CA LEU A 194 -11.51 3.17 0.66
C LEU A 194 -12.31 2.09 1.42
N LYS A 195 -13.63 2.23 1.55
CA LYS A 195 -14.49 1.25 2.24
C LYS A 195 -14.46 -0.10 1.53
N ASN A 196 -14.47 -0.12 0.19
CA ASN A 196 -14.32 -1.35 -0.57
C ASN A 196 -12.97 -2.03 -0.31
N MET A 197 -11.88 -1.26 -0.30
CA MET A 197 -10.53 -1.78 -0.04
C MET A 197 -10.41 -2.39 1.36
N ILE A 198 -10.81 -1.67 2.41
CA ILE A 198 -10.62 -2.12 3.80
C ILE A 198 -11.52 -3.30 4.19
N ASN A 199 -12.67 -3.45 3.53
CA ASN A 199 -13.59 -4.56 3.78
C ASN A 199 -13.31 -5.77 2.89
N TYR A 200 -13.24 -5.58 1.57
CA TYR A 200 -13.34 -6.68 0.62
C TYR A 200 -11.97 -7.09 0.07
N GLN A 201 -11.16 -6.13 -0.36
CA GLN A 201 -9.81 -6.44 -0.86
C GLN A 201 -8.90 -6.95 0.27
N ARG A 202 -9.13 -6.47 1.50
CA ARG A 202 -8.45 -6.95 2.70
C ARG A 202 -8.70 -8.43 2.99
N LEU A 203 -9.77 -9.06 2.51
CA LEU A 203 -10.02 -10.50 2.74
C LEU A 203 -8.87 -11.38 2.22
N LEU A 204 -8.28 -10.99 1.09
CA LEU A 204 -7.16 -11.72 0.51
C LEU A 204 -5.90 -11.56 1.36
N GLN A 205 -5.66 -10.35 1.88
CA GLN A 205 -4.58 -10.09 2.83
C GLN A 205 -4.77 -10.94 4.10
N MET A 206 -6.01 -11.07 4.59
CA MET A 206 -6.33 -11.93 5.73
C MET A 206 -6.07 -13.41 5.41
N ALA A 207 -6.42 -13.87 4.22
CA ALA A 207 -6.15 -15.24 3.79
C ALA A 207 -4.65 -15.53 3.68
N ASP A 208 -3.87 -14.57 3.19
CA ASP A 208 -2.42 -14.69 3.04
C ASP A 208 -1.70 -14.54 4.41
N GLN A 209 -2.29 -13.81 5.37
CA GLN A 209 -1.78 -13.66 6.73
C GLN A 209 -2.05 -14.90 7.61
N TYR A 210 -3.18 -15.59 7.39
CA TYR A 210 -3.60 -16.77 8.16
C TYR A 210 -3.91 -17.97 7.25
N PRO A 211 -2.92 -18.44 6.45
CA PRO A 211 -3.13 -19.47 5.43
C PRO A 211 -3.56 -20.82 6.01
N GLU A 212 -3.19 -21.11 7.26
CA GLU A 212 -3.57 -22.34 7.97
C GLU A 212 -5.03 -22.40 8.38
N ILE A 213 -5.76 -21.26 8.31
CA ILE A 213 -7.18 -21.19 8.68
C ILE A 213 -8.05 -20.76 7.48
N LEU A 214 -7.57 -19.78 6.70
CA LEU A 214 -8.33 -19.17 5.62
C LEU A 214 -7.85 -19.60 4.21
N GLY A 215 -6.74 -20.33 4.12
CA GLY A 215 -6.11 -20.71 2.84
C GLY A 215 -7.06 -21.51 1.93
N ASP A 216 -7.78 -22.49 2.49
CA ASP A 216 -8.74 -23.30 1.73
C ASP A 216 -9.94 -22.49 1.20
N ALA A 217 -10.26 -21.36 1.85
CA ALA A 217 -11.36 -20.48 1.47
C ALA A 217 -10.92 -19.34 0.54
N ARG A 218 -9.64 -19.25 0.15
CA ARG A 218 -9.08 -18.10 -0.59
C ARG A 218 -9.83 -17.80 -1.88
N ASP A 219 -10.22 -18.81 -2.65
CA ASP A 219 -10.98 -18.64 -3.89
C ASP A 219 -12.39 -18.07 -3.64
N VAL A 220 -13.03 -18.49 -2.54
CA VAL A 220 -14.35 -17.99 -2.14
C VAL A 220 -14.23 -16.53 -1.68
N LEU A 221 -13.20 -16.20 -0.90
CA LEU A 221 -12.92 -14.84 -0.45
C LEU A 221 -12.60 -13.91 -1.64
N GLN A 222 -11.88 -14.40 -2.65
CA GLN A 222 -11.68 -13.70 -3.92
C GLN A 222 -13.02 -13.45 -4.62
N GLY A 223 -13.88 -14.47 -4.73
CA GLY A 223 -15.21 -14.33 -5.33
C GLY A 223 -16.08 -13.30 -4.62
N VAL A 224 -16.01 -13.22 -3.28
CA VAL A 224 -16.69 -12.19 -2.49
C VAL A 224 -16.12 -10.79 -2.78
N SER A 225 -14.80 -10.66 -2.91
CA SER A 225 -14.16 -9.40 -3.28
C SER A 225 -14.56 -8.95 -4.68
N ASP A 226 -14.58 -9.87 -5.65
CA ASP A 226 -14.95 -9.60 -7.03
C ASP A 226 -16.44 -9.24 -7.16
N LEU A 227 -17.32 -9.92 -6.42
CA LEU A 227 -18.74 -9.58 -6.32
C LEU A 227 -18.92 -8.14 -5.85
N ALA A 228 -18.29 -7.78 -4.73
CA ALA A 228 -18.41 -6.45 -4.16
C ALA A 228 -17.84 -5.35 -5.07
N ALA A 229 -16.76 -5.64 -5.83
CA ALA A 229 -16.23 -4.72 -6.83
C ALA A 229 -17.18 -4.59 -8.04
N GLY A 230 -17.78 -5.69 -8.49
CA GLY A 230 -18.74 -5.73 -9.60
C GLY A 230 -20.03 -4.95 -9.31
N GLU A 231 -20.52 -5.00 -8.07
CA GLU A 231 -21.70 -4.25 -7.62
C GLU A 231 -21.51 -2.73 -7.78
N LEU A 232 -20.28 -2.23 -7.64
CA LEU A 232 -19.98 -0.79 -7.76
C LEU A 232 -19.95 -0.27 -9.20
N VAL A 233 -19.93 -1.16 -10.20
CA VAL A 233 -19.88 -0.78 -11.62
C VAL A 233 -21.22 -0.24 -12.11
N ASP A 234 -22.33 -0.81 -11.65
CA ASP A 234 -23.68 -0.35 -12.00
C ASP A 234 -24.20 0.66 -10.98
N GLU A 235 -23.85 1.94 -11.18
CA GLU A 235 -24.31 3.03 -10.30
C GLU A 235 -25.83 3.17 -10.20
N SER A 236 -26.58 2.66 -11.19
CA SER A 236 -28.05 2.72 -11.18
C SER A 236 -28.67 1.78 -10.16
N ALA A 237 -27.94 0.72 -9.77
CA ALA A 237 -28.34 -0.24 -8.76
C ALA A 237 -27.87 0.16 -7.33
N LEU A 238 -27.25 1.32 -7.16
CA LEU A 238 -26.68 1.77 -5.89
C LEU A 238 -27.53 2.84 -5.18
N TYR A 239 -27.45 2.83 -3.85
CA TYR A 239 -28.30 3.58 -2.94
C TYR A 239 -27.47 4.47 -2.00
N PRO A 240 -27.97 5.60 -1.52
CA PRO A 240 -27.34 6.31 -0.41
C PRO A 240 -27.31 5.41 0.82
N ILE A 241 -26.12 5.18 1.36
CA ILE A 241 -25.88 4.40 2.58
C ILE A 241 -25.00 5.21 3.54
N HIS A 242 -25.07 4.90 4.82
CA HIS A 242 -24.17 5.50 5.81
C HIS A 242 -22.73 5.09 5.56
N GLY A 243 -22.50 3.85 5.11
CA GLY A 243 -21.18 3.37 4.67
C GLY A 243 -20.20 3.08 5.80
N ASP A 244 -20.57 3.34 7.05
CA ASP A 244 -19.86 2.94 8.27
C ASP A 244 -20.84 2.84 9.45
N PHE A 245 -21.96 2.15 9.24
CA PHE A 245 -23.00 1.98 10.25
C PHE A 245 -22.64 0.86 11.23
N TRP A 246 -22.03 1.23 12.36
CA TRP A 246 -21.57 0.27 13.37
C TRP A 246 -21.79 0.77 14.80
N SER A 247 -21.64 -0.10 15.79
CA SER A 247 -21.97 0.20 17.19
C SER A 247 -21.12 1.32 17.82
N GLY A 248 -19.96 1.64 17.25
CA GLY A 248 -19.15 2.80 17.63
C GLY A 248 -19.75 4.15 17.19
N ASN A 249 -20.53 4.16 16.11
CA ASN A 249 -21.13 5.36 15.51
C ASN A 249 -22.58 5.59 15.93
N ILE A 250 -23.02 4.91 17.00
CA ILE A 250 -24.34 5.06 17.59
C ILE A 250 -24.13 5.52 19.04
N LEU A 251 -24.51 6.76 19.35
CA LEU A 251 -24.36 7.33 20.69
C LEU A 251 -25.68 7.33 21.45
N LEU A 252 -25.61 7.04 22.75
CA LEU A 252 -26.72 7.13 23.69
C LEU A 252 -26.23 7.50 25.10
N PRO A 253 -27.05 8.15 25.95
CA PRO A 253 -26.66 8.52 27.30
C PRO A 253 -26.22 7.31 28.13
N ASP A 254 -25.27 7.52 29.03
CA ASP A 254 -24.82 6.59 30.06
C ASP A 254 -25.86 6.44 31.18
N ALA A 255 -27.07 6.05 30.81
CA ALA A 255 -28.19 5.87 31.70
C ALA A 255 -29.03 4.66 31.27
N PRO A 256 -29.62 3.91 32.22
CA PRO A 256 -30.47 2.78 31.87
C PRO A 256 -31.62 3.20 30.97
N ILE A 257 -31.79 2.52 29.83
CA ILE A 257 -32.93 2.68 28.94
C ILE A 257 -34.20 2.24 29.69
N LYS A 258 -35.22 3.12 29.73
CA LYS A 258 -36.49 2.89 30.44
C LYS A 258 -37.66 3.34 29.58
N GLU A 259 -38.77 2.65 29.74
CA GLU A 259 -40.04 3.00 29.10
C GLU A 259 -40.49 4.41 29.53
N GLY A 260 -41.00 5.18 28.57
CA GLY A 260 -41.49 6.55 28.81
C GLY A 260 -40.40 7.60 28.95
N ILE A 261 -39.13 7.20 29.06
CA ILE A 261 -37.97 8.09 28.95
C ILE A 261 -37.48 7.94 27.51
N HIS A 262 -37.85 8.86 26.61
CA HIS A 262 -37.41 8.83 25.21
C HIS A 262 -35.91 9.11 25.11
N ASN A 263 -35.08 8.10 25.36
CA ASN A 263 -33.63 8.23 25.42
C ASN A 263 -33.10 8.71 24.06
N PRO A 264 -32.40 9.85 23.99
CA PRO A 264 -31.86 10.36 22.73
C PRO A 264 -30.77 9.43 22.22
N VAL A 265 -30.95 8.90 21.02
CA VAL A 265 -29.94 8.11 20.31
C VAL A 265 -29.52 8.91 19.07
N ARG A 266 -28.21 9.01 18.84
CA ARG A 266 -27.63 9.75 17.71
C ARG A 266 -26.79 8.83 16.83
N VAL A 267 -27.13 8.78 15.54
CA VAL A 267 -26.30 8.14 14.52
C VAL A 267 -25.32 9.18 13.99
N ILE A 268 -24.03 8.96 14.22
CA ILE A 268 -22.96 9.93 14.01
C ILE A 268 -21.96 9.45 12.95
N ASP A 269 -21.00 10.32 12.62
CA ASP A 269 -19.84 10.00 11.79
C ASP A 269 -20.18 9.69 10.33
N TRP A 270 -20.67 10.72 9.64
CA TRP A 270 -21.14 10.62 8.25
C TRP A 270 -20.03 10.90 7.23
N GLU A 271 -18.75 10.78 7.59
CA GLU A 271 -17.62 11.00 6.66
C GLU A 271 -17.47 9.88 5.61
N MET A 272 -17.99 8.68 5.90
CA MET A 272 -17.94 7.50 5.03
C MET A 272 -19.19 7.28 4.18
N VAL A 273 -20.10 8.26 4.15
CA VAL A 273 -21.32 8.20 3.33
C VAL A 273 -20.99 7.98 1.87
N GLN A 274 -21.81 7.20 1.18
CA GLN A 274 -21.53 6.84 -0.20
C GLN A 274 -22.78 6.35 -0.91
N ILE A 275 -22.68 6.25 -2.23
CA ILE A 275 -23.60 5.49 -3.05
C ILE A 275 -23.12 4.03 -3.06
N GLY A 276 -23.85 3.11 -2.42
CA GLY A 276 -23.42 1.73 -2.23
C GLY A 276 -24.57 0.74 -2.11
N VAL A 277 -24.28 -0.45 -1.60
CA VAL A 277 -25.28 -1.50 -1.39
C VAL A 277 -25.78 -1.48 0.05
N ARG A 278 -27.09 -1.36 0.24
CA ARG A 278 -27.76 -1.31 1.56
C ARG A 278 -27.41 -2.46 2.52
N PRO A 279 -27.15 -3.71 2.06
CA PRO A 279 -26.67 -4.80 2.93
C PRO A 279 -25.39 -4.49 3.70
N LEU A 280 -24.58 -3.51 3.27
CA LEU A 280 -23.37 -3.10 3.96
C LEU A 280 -23.69 -2.54 5.35
N ASP A 281 -24.61 -1.58 5.45
CA ASP A 281 -24.96 -0.96 6.74
C ASP A 281 -25.52 -1.99 7.73
N LEU A 282 -26.37 -2.92 7.27
CA LEU A 282 -26.92 -3.96 8.14
C LEU A 282 -25.84 -4.95 8.59
N GLY A 283 -25.04 -5.45 7.64
CA GLY A 283 -24.05 -6.48 7.92
C GLY A 283 -22.99 -6.00 8.90
N GLN A 284 -22.58 -4.73 8.80
CA GLN A 284 -21.57 -4.15 9.68
C GLN A 284 -22.09 -4.03 11.12
N LEU A 285 -23.29 -3.50 11.34
CA LEU A 285 -23.87 -3.43 12.68
C LEU A 285 -24.13 -4.82 13.27
N ILE A 286 -24.67 -5.75 12.48
CA ILE A 286 -24.93 -7.13 12.93
C ILE A 286 -23.63 -7.80 13.37
N ALA A 287 -22.54 -7.65 12.61
CA ALA A 287 -21.24 -8.21 12.96
C ALA A 287 -20.69 -7.64 14.28
N GLU A 288 -20.82 -6.33 14.51
CA GLU A 288 -20.38 -5.70 15.76
C GLU A 288 -21.22 -6.12 16.97
N LEU A 289 -22.54 -6.26 16.81
CA LEU A 289 -23.40 -6.74 17.88
C LEU A 289 -23.14 -8.23 18.18
N TRP A 290 -22.84 -9.02 17.15
CA TRP A 290 -22.53 -10.44 17.31
C TRP A 290 -21.25 -10.67 18.12
N GLN A 291 -20.26 -9.78 17.97
CA GLN A 291 -19.03 -9.84 18.77
C GLN A 291 -19.28 -9.78 20.28
N LEU A 292 -20.36 -9.13 20.75
CA LEU A 292 -20.73 -9.10 22.17
C LEU A 292 -21.06 -10.51 22.68
N LYS A 293 -21.83 -11.27 21.90
CA LYS A 293 -22.16 -12.66 22.22
C LYS A 293 -20.91 -13.54 22.08
N LEU A 294 -20.20 -13.41 20.97
CA LEU A 294 -19.08 -14.25 20.60
C LEU A 294 -17.91 -14.17 21.60
N TYR A 295 -17.50 -12.97 21.99
CA TYR A 295 -16.31 -12.76 22.83
C TYR A 295 -16.60 -12.52 24.31
N LYS A 296 -17.75 -11.90 24.62
CA LYS A 296 -18.09 -11.49 25.99
C LYS A 296 -19.26 -12.28 26.57
N ASN A 297 -19.89 -13.16 25.79
CA ASN A 297 -21.06 -13.96 26.17
C ASN A 297 -22.21 -13.10 26.75
N ILE A 298 -22.40 -11.90 26.23
CA ILE A 298 -23.55 -11.05 26.59
C ILE A 298 -24.68 -11.34 25.61
N ASP A 299 -25.80 -11.86 26.13
CA ASP A 299 -26.95 -12.30 25.34
C ASP A 299 -27.71 -11.13 24.70
N ALA A 300 -27.56 -9.92 25.23
CA ALA A 300 -28.11 -8.71 24.62
C ALA A 300 -27.68 -8.52 23.16
N GLY A 301 -26.49 -9.00 22.75
CA GLY A 301 -26.05 -8.93 21.36
C GLY A 301 -27.02 -9.63 20.40
N GLU A 302 -27.48 -10.83 20.75
CA GLU A 302 -28.45 -11.59 19.95
C GLU A 302 -29.84 -10.94 19.95
N TRP A 303 -30.28 -10.42 21.11
CA TRP A 303 -31.57 -9.76 21.22
C TRP A 303 -31.61 -8.46 20.39
N LEU A 304 -30.54 -7.67 20.45
CA LEU A 304 -30.39 -6.47 19.64
C LEU A 304 -30.40 -6.80 18.14
N ILE A 305 -29.68 -7.85 17.71
CA ILE A 305 -29.68 -8.29 16.30
C ILE A 305 -31.09 -8.68 15.85
N GLN A 306 -31.77 -9.53 16.62
CA GLN A 306 -33.11 -10.02 16.27
C GLN A 306 -34.11 -8.88 16.18
N ALA A 307 -34.04 -7.93 17.11
CA ALA A 307 -34.93 -6.78 17.09
C ALA A 307 -34.57 -5.78 15.99
N PHE A 308 -33.29 -5.57 15.72
CA PHE A 308 -32.80 -4.76 14.62
C PHE A 308 -33.25 -5.26 13.25
N THR A 309 -33.10 -6.55 12.98
CA THR A 309 -33.59 -7.15 11.72
C THR A 309 -35.10 -7.05 11.60
N ASN A 310 -35.84 -7.28 12.70
CA ASN A 310 -37.30 -7.11 12.73
C ASN A 310 -37.71 -5.64 12.48
N GLY A 311 -36.95 -4.67 13.01
CA GLY A 311 -37.19 -3.24 12.81
C GLY A 311 -36.93 -2.80 11.37
N TYR A 312 -35.92 -3.39 10.71
CA TYR A 312 -35.59 -3.09 9.32
C TYR A 312 -36.60 -3.68 8.31
N ASP A 313 -37.46 -4.60 8.76
CA ASP A 313 -38.48 -5.33 7.98
C ASP A 313 -37.99 -6.53 7.18
N ALA A 314 -38.96 -7.27 6.64
CA ALA A 314 -38.75 -8.36 5.70
C ALA A 314 -37.96 -7.88 4.46
N VAL A 315 -36.93 -8.64 4.13
CA VAL A 315 -36.07 -8.45 2.95
C VAL A 315 -36.13 -9.72 2.10
N ASP A 316 -35.80 -9.61 0.82
CA ASP A 316 -35.68 -10.80 -0.03
C ASP A 316 -34.42 -11.62 0.31
N ASP A 317 -34.41 -12.87 -0.16
CA ASP A 317 -33.33 -13.82 0.11
C ASP A 317 -31.98 -13.32 -0.39
N ASN A 318 -31.93 -12.60 -1.51
CA ASN A 318 -30.66 -12.06 -2.05
C ASN A 318 -30.09 -10.97 -1.13
N PHE A 319 -30.95 -10.09 -0.62
CA PHE A 319 -30.56 -9.05 0.32
C PHE A 319 -30.07 -9.65 1.64
N ALA A 320 -30.81 -10.62 2.20
CA ALA A 320 -30.43 -11.33 3.41
C ALA A 320 -29.08 -12.04 3.23
N TYR A 321 -28.93 -12.76 2.13
CA TYR A 321 -27.71 -13.47 1.77
C TYR A 321 -26.51 -12.51 1.64
N ARG A 322 -26.68 -11.40 0.92
CA ARG A 322 -25.63 -10.39 0.75
C ARG A 322 -25.26 -9.69 2.06
N THR A 323 -26.21 -9.56 2.99
CA THR A 323 -25.99 -9.03 4.34
C THR A 323 -25.13 -9.99 5.14
N ILE A 324 -25.43 -11.30 5.12
CA ILE A 324 -24.65 -12.33 5.82
C ILE A 324 -23.21 -12.41 5.28
N ILE A 325 -23.03 -12.28 3.96
CA ILE A 325 -21.68 -12.16 3.38
C ILE A 325 -20.94 -10.99 4.03
N HIS A 326 -21.57 -9.83 4.16
CA HIS A 326 -20.91 -8.68 4.76
C HIS A 326 -20.63 -8.87 6.26
N VAL A 327 -21.50 -9.57 7.00
CA VAL A 327 -21.23 -9.97 8.39
C VAL A 327 -19.93 -10.78 8.47
N ALA A 328 -19.78 -11.80 7.62
CA ALA A 328 -18.57 -12.62 7.58
C ALA A 328 -17.33 -11.79 7.21
N VAL A 329 -17.45 -10.92 6.21
CA VAL A 329 -16.38 -10.01 5.78
C VAL A 329 -15.87 -9.15 6.93
N HIS A 330 -16.80 -8.55 7.69
CA HIS A 330 -16.47 -7.68 8.82
C HIS A 330 -15.81 -8.46 9.96
N LEU A 331 -16.33 -9.65 10.29
CA LEU A 331 -15.73 -10.51 11.33
C LEU A 331 -14.31 -10.95 10.97
N ILE A 332 -14.07 -11.31 9.71
CA ILE A 332 -12.74 -11.70 9.22
C ILE A 332 -11.79 -10.49 9.28
N CYS A 333 -12.14 -9.35 8.69
CA CYS A 333 -11.22 -8.22 8.54
C CYS A 333 -11.03 -7.37 9.81
N PHE A 334 -12.04 -7.27 10.66
CA PHE A 334 -12.04 -6.38 11.83
C PHE A 334 -12.33 -7.13 13.12
N GLY A 335 -13.41 -7.91 13.18
CA GLY A 335 -13.86 -8.55 14.41
C GLY A 335 -12.83 -9.50 15.03
N SER A 336 -12.00 -10.14 14.21
CA SER A 336 -10.89 -11.00 14.65
C SER A 336 -9.65 -10.25 15.14
N GLN A 337 -9.55 -8.96 14.84
CA GLN A 337 -8.39 -8.11 15.12
C GLN A 337 -8.68 -7.04 16.18
N THR A 338 -9.90 -6.99 16.73
CA THR A 338 -10.29 -5.98 17.72
C THR A 338 -9.48 -6.17 19.02
N PRO A 339 -8.58 -5.22 19.38
CA PRO A 339 -7.73 -5.38 20.55
C PRO A 339 -8.55 -5.47 21.85
N GLY A 340 -8.21 -6.42 22.73
CA GLY A 340 -8.86 -6.60 24.04
C GLY A 340 -10.23 -7.29 24.03
N TRP A 341 -10.68 -7.81 22.89
CA TRP A 341 -11.97 -8.51 22.78
C TRP A 341 -11.90 -10.01 23.07
N GLY A 342 -11.11 -10.76 22.30
CA GLY A 342 -10.90 -12.20 22.49
C GLY A 342 -9.43 -12.56 22.70
N ASP A 343 -9.17 -13.74 23.24
CA ASP A 343 -7.83 -14.33 23.25
C ASP A 343 -7.44 -14.87 21.87
N ALA A 344 -6.17 -15.27 21.70
CA ALA A 344 -5.64 -15.72 20.42
C ALA A 344 -6.33 -16.98 19.87
N GLU A 345 -6.91 -17.84 20.71
CA GLU A 345 -7.67 -19.01 20.25
C GLU A 345 -9.10 -18.63 19.87
N GLN A 346 -9.76 -17.76 20.64
CA GLN A 346 -11.07 -17.21 20.28
C GLN A 346 -11.02 -16.44 18.95
N GLN A 347 -9.96 -15.67 18.71
CA GLN A 347 -9.73 -14.97 17.43
C GLN A 347 -9.57 -15.97 16.27
N LYS A 348 -8.84 -17.06 16.48
CA LYS A 348 -8.73 -18.15 15.50
C LYS A 348 -10.05 -18.87 15.27
N ASP A 349 -10.85 -19.05 16.31
CA ASP A 349 -12.15 -19.69 16.20
C ASP A 349 -13.14 -18.81 15.43
N VAL A 350 -13.02 -17.48 15.49
CA VAL A 350 -13.77 -16.58 14.59
C VAL A 350 -13.39 -16.85 13.13
N TRP A 351 -12.10 -16.99 12.82
CA TRP A 351 -11.66 -17.35 11.47
C TRP A 351 -12.13 -18.76 11.06
N ARG A 352 -12.06 -19.75 11.96
CA ARG A 352 -12.49 -21.14 11.70
C ARG A 352 -14.01 -21.24 11.52
N CYS A 353 -14.81 -20.76 12.46
CA CYS A 353 -16.27 -20.90 12.45
C CYS A 353 -16.95 -20.07 11.35
N HIS A 354 -16.31 -18.99 10.88
CA HIS A 354 -16.84 -18.15 9.81
C HIS A 354 -16.13 -18.35 8.45
N GLY A 355 -14.96 -19.00 8.41
CA GLY A 355 -14.38 -19.59 7.21
C GLY A 355 -15.05 -20.92 6.80
N TRP A 356 -15.55 -21.70 7.77
CA TRP A 356 -16.18 -23.02 7.55
C TRP A 356 -17.71 -22.99 7.37
N LYS A 357 -18.36 -21.81 7.43
CA LYS A 357 -19.80 -21.67 7.09
C LYS A 357 -20.04 -21.19 5.66
N PHE A 358 -19.03 -21.23 4.79
CA PHE A 358 -19.22 -21.13 3.34
C PHE A 358 -19.76 -22.44 2.72
N GLU A 359 -19.90 -23.55 3.47
CA GLU A 359 -20.59 -24.74 2.95
C GLU A 359 -22.12 -24.56 2.81
N TYR A 360 -22.75 -23.67 3.59
CA TYR A 360 -24.16 -23.27 3.36
C TYR A 360 -24.36 -22.40 2.12
N ILE A 361 -23.27 -22.00 1.46
CA ILE A 361 -23.27 -21.25 0.20
C ILE A 361 -23.31 -22.21 -1.01
N ARG A 362 -23.15 -23.52 -0.79
CA ARG A 362 -23.20 -24.53 -1.85
C ARG A 362 -24.60 -25.09 -2.13
N ASP A 363 -25.59 -24.94 -1.25
CA ASP A 363 -26.90 -25.58 -1.43
C ASP A 363 -28.07 -24.81 -0.79
N PRO A 364 -28.98 -24.22 -1.59
CA PRO A 364 -30.34 -23.94 -1.20
C PRO A 364 -31.31 -24.86 -1.95
N VAL A 365 -31.23 -26.20 -1.76
CA VAL A 365 -32.26 -27.12 -2.27
C VAL A 365 -32.49 -28.32 -1.34
N SER A 366 -33.41 -28.18 -0.38
CA SER A 366 -34.45 -29.19 -0.12
C SER A 366 -35.51 -28.64 0.85
N ASP A 367 -36.58 -28.05 0.32
CA ASP A 367 -37.91 -28.69 0.31
C ASP A 367 -39.05 -27.69 0.10
N SER A 368 -39.72 -27.87 -1.04
CA SER A 368 -41.12 -27.53 -1.36
C SER A 368 -41.55 -26.05 -1.40
N VAL A 369 -41.74 -25.49 -2.62
CA VAL A 369 -43.04 -25.27 -3.31
C VAL A 369 -42.88 -24.25 -4.47
N GLY A 370 -43.14 -24.68 -5.71
CA GLY A 370 -43.99 -23.93 -6.66
C GLY A 370 -43.41 -22.86 -7.62
N HIS A 371 -42.64 -23.28 -8.63
CA HIS A 371 -42.44 -22.69 -9.97
C HIS A 371 -42.84 -21.23 -10.30
N LEU A 372 -41.83 -20.41 -10.64
CA LEU A 372 -41.82 -19.56 -11.84
C LEU A 372 -40.44 -19.65 -12.50
N ARG A 373 -40.41 -20.23 -13.71
CA ARG A 373 -39.22 -20.66 -14.43
C ARG A 373 -38.54 -19.49 -15.15
N ILE A 374 -37.30 -19.18 -14.76
CA ILE A 374 -36.27 -18.71 -15.70
C ILE A 374 -35.49 -19.98 -16.12
N PRO A 375 -35.21 -20.21 -17.41
CA PRO A 375 -34.55 -21.44 -17.83
C PRO A 375 -33.18 -21.55 -17.15
N PRO A 376 -32.83 -22.69 -16.56
CA PRO A 376 -31.50 -22.90 -16.02
C PRO A 376 -30.49 -22.88 -17.18
N PRO A 377 -29.27 -22.34 -16.99
CA PRO A 377 -28.16 -22.79 -17.83
C PRO A 377 -28.05 -24.31 -17.68
N PRO A 378 -27.75 -25.06 -18.75
CA PRO A 378 -27.81 -26.52 -18.75
C PRO A 378 -26.88 -27.12 -17.67
N PRO A 379 -27.17 -28.35 -17.19
CA PRO A 379 -26.45 -28.96 -16.09
C PRO A 379 -24.97 -29.10 -16.44
N MET A 380 -24.09 -28.59 -15.57
CA MET A 380 -22.68 -28.93 -15.62
C MET A 380 -22.52 -30.34 -15.07
N THR A 381 -22.55 -31.30 -15.99
CA THR A 381 -21.91 -32.60 -15.85
C THR A 381 -20.46 -32.41 -15.41
N ALA A 382 -19.91 -33.38 -14.68
CA ALA A 382 -18.46 -33.53 -14.57
C ALA A 382 -17.89 -33.81 -15.98
N SER A 383 -17.65 -32.72 -16.72
CA SER A 383 -16.90 -32.62 -17.95
C SER A 383 -16.59 -31.13 -18.15
N ASP A 384 -15.33 -30.76 -17.87
CA ASP A 384 -14.60 -29.75 -18.63
C ASP A 384 -15.28 -28.36 -18.78
N THR A 385 -15.14 -27.48 -17.77
CA THR A 385 -15.09 -26.06 -18.11
C THR A 385 -13.69 -25.78 -18.59
N SER A 386 -13.48 -25.95 -19.90
CA SER A 386 -12.29 -25.41 -20.53
C SER A 386 -12.19 -23.96 -20.07
N ARG A 387 -11.11 -23.62 -19.36
CA ARG A 387 -10.72 -22.24 -19.14
C ARG A 387 -9.69 -21.99 -20.22
N PRO A 388 -10.10 -21.78 -21.49
CA PRO A 388 -9.14 -21.81 -22.56
C PRO A 388 -8.21 -20.62 -22.40
N CYS A 389 -6.93 -20.83 -22.64
CA CYS A 389 -5.96 -19.77 -22.64
C CYS A 389 -6.43 -18.66 -23.58
N LYS A 390 -6.55 -17.43 -23.08
CA LYS A 390 -7.05 -16.30 -23.88
C LYS A 390 -6.22 -16.10 -25.16
N ARG A 391 -4.92 -16.43 -25.10
CA ARG A 391 -3.92 -16.27 -26.16
C ARG A 391 -3.96 -17.38 -27.21
N CYS A 392 -3.82 -18.65 -26.83
CA CYS A 392 -3.72 -19.77 -27.78
C CYS A 392 -4.98 -20.65 -27.87
N LYS A 393 -5.99 -20.40 -27.04
CA LYS A 393 -7.24 -21.18 -26.93
C LYS A 393 -7.07 -22.63 -26.47
N ALA A 394 -5.89 -23.04 -26.04
CA ALA A 394 -5.67 -24.34 -25.38
C ALA A 394 -6.55 -24.45 -24.14
N GLU A 395 -7.12 -25.62 -23.88
CA GLU A 395 -8.19 -25.83 -22.89
C GLU A 395 -7.71 -25.65 -21.43
N ASP A 396 -6.39 -25.66 -21.19
CA ASP A 396 -5.71 -25.66 -19.90
C ASP A 396 -5.04 -24.32 -19.52
N ALA A 397 -5.83 -23.32 -19.09
CA ALA A 397 -5.28 -22.08 -18.52
C ALA A 397 -5.20 -22.09 -16.99
N SER A 398 -4.14 -22.69 -16.45
CA SER A 398 -3.91 -22.77 -15.00
C SER A 398 -3.41 -21.47 -14.34
N PHE A 399 -2.99 -20.47 -15.12
CA PHE A 399 -2.39 -19.24 -14.61
C PHE A 399 -3.18 -18.00 -15.01
N ASN A 400 -3.02 -16.90 -14.26
CA ASN A 400 -3.57 -15.60 -14.60
C ASN A 400 -2.44 -14.64 -14.95
N LEU A 401 -2.51 -14.03 -16.13
CA LEU A 401 -1.60 -12.96 -16.53
C LEU A 401 -2.41 -11.67 -16.71
N ARG A 402 -2.28 -10.73 -15.78
CA ARG A 402 -3.06 -9.46 -15.76
C ARG A 402 -4.57 -9.69 -15.90
N ALA A 403 -5.10 -10.57 -15.06
CA ALA A 403 -6.50 -11.05 -15.07
C ALA A 403 -6.91 -11.92 -16.26
N ASP A 404 -6.05 -12.15 -17.26
CA ASP A 404 -6.36 -13.02 -18.39
C ASP A 404 -5.93 -14.48 -18.12
N PRO A 405 -6.84 -15.46 -18.25
CA PRO A 405 -6.50 -16.88 -18.15
C PRO A 405 -5.45 -17.24 -19.21
N THR A 406 -4.33 -17.78 -18.74
CA THR A 406 -3.15 -18.05 -19.56
C THR A 406 -2.58 -19.43 -19.22
N CYS A 407 -2.34 -20.27 -20.25
CA CYS A 407 -1.63 -21.54 -20.07
C CYS A 407 -0.15 -21.29 -19.78
N ARG A 408 0.55 -22.31 -19.26
CA ARG A 408 1.99 -22.23 -18.95
C ARG A 408 2.80 -21.64 -20.09
N ASP A 409 2.64 -22.17 -21.29
CA ASP A 409 3.49 -21.81 -22.43
C ASP A 409 3.24 -20.37 -22.88
N CYS A 410 1.98 -19.92 -22.90
CA CYS A 410 1.66 -18.54 -23.23
C CYS A 410 2.17 -17.54 -22.18
N TYR A 411 2.26 -17.95 -20.91
CA TYR A 411 2.81 -17.15 -19.84
C TYR A 411 4.33 -16.97 -20.01
N VAL A 412 5.04 -18.09 -20.18
CA VAL A 412 6.49 -18.10 -20.44
C VAL A 412 6.82 -17.30 -21.69
N GLN A 413 6.05 -17.48 -22.78
CA GLN A 413 6.19 -16.72 -24.01
C GLN A 413 5.91 -15.23 -23.83
N PHE A 414 4.96 -14.83 -22.98
CA PHE A 414 4.69 -13.43 -22.71
C PHE A 414 5.91 -12.73 -22.09
N VAL A 415 6.50 -13.32 -21.06
CA VAL A 415 7.67 -12.76 -20.37
C VAL A 415 8.85 -12.67 -21.36
N ALA A 416 9.11 -13.75 -22.11
CA ALA A 416 10.15 -13.76 -23.12
C ALA A 416 9.91 -12.71 -24.23
N TYR A 417 8.68 -12.59 -24.73
CA TYR A 417 8.29 -11.61 -25.75
C TYR A 417 8.55 -10.17 -25.30
N LYS A 418 8.21 -9.83 -24.05
CA LYS A 418 8.43 -8.49 -23.48
C LYS A 418 9.92 -8.13 -23.47
N LEU A 419 10.77 -9.05 -23.03
CA LEU A 419 12.22 -8.88 -23.07
C LEU A 419 12.73 -8.76 -24.52
N ASN A 420 12.29 -9.65 -25.42
CA ASN A 420 12.74 -9.66 -26.81
C ASN A 420 12.40 -8.35 -27.54
N ARG A 421 11.23 -7.78 -27.27
CA ARG A 421 10.82 -6.47 -27.81
C ARG A 421 11.78 -5.36 -27.36
N ARG A 422 12.24 -5.41 -26.10
CA ARG A 422 13.19 -4.45 -25.52
C ARG A 422 14.60 -4.64 -26.05
N LEU A 423 15.09 -5.88 -26.15
CA LEU A 423 16.38 -6.17 -26.81
C LEU A 423 16.36 -5.76 -28.29
N GLY A 424 15.23 -5.89 -28.97
CA GLY A 424 15.05 -5.39 -30.33
C GLY A 424 15.15 -3.87 -30.43
N ALA A 425 14.67 -3.12 -29.43
CA ALA A 425 14.85 -1.67 -29.35
C ALA A 425 16.31 -1.30 -29.08
N LEU A 426 16.92 -1.90 -28.07
CA LEU A 426 18.35 -1.79 -27.79
C LEU A 426 19.19 -2.01 -29.05
N HIS A 427 18.91 -3.10 -29.78
CA HIS A 427 19.67 -3.41 -30.99
C HIS A 427 19.51 -2.34 -32.08
N ARG A 428 18.35 -1.69 -32.20
CA ARG A 428 18.19 -0.58 -33.14
C ARG A 428 18.98 0.64 -32.69
N ASP A 429 18.99 0.92 -31.40
CA ASP A 429 19.60 2.13 -30.82
C ASP A 429 21.14 2.04 -30.80
N THR A 430 21.70 0.83 -30.63
CA THR A 430 23.16 0.61 -30.55
C THR A 430 23.81 0.20 -31.88
N ARG A 431 23.02 -0.02 -32.94
CA ARG A 431 23.55 -0.43 -34.24
C ARG A 431 24.22 0.75 -34.96
N SER A 432 25.53 0.88 -34.77
CA SER A 432 26.36 1.88 -35.43
C SER A 432 26.84 1.48 -36.83
N SER A 433 26.82 0.18 -37.18
CA SER A 433 27.37 -0.33 -38.44
C SER A 433 26.51 -1.40 -39.10
N LYS A 434 26.63 -1.51 -40.44
CA LYS A 434 26.06 -2.61 -41.23
C LYS A 434 26.89 -3.91 -41.15
N LYS A 435 28.12 -3.85 -40.63
CA LYS A 435 28.98 -5.04 -40.44
C LYS A 435 28.40 -5.96 -39.36
N LEU A 436 28.48 -7.26 -39.61
CA LEU A 436 28.10 -8.30 -38.65
C LEU A 436 29.17 -8.36 -37.56
N THR A 437 28.80 -8.02 -36.32
CA THR A 437 29.68 -8.09 -35.15
C THR A 437 29.01 -8.91 -34.06
N THR A 438 29.82 -9.60 -33.25
CA THR A 438 29.34 -10.29 -32.05
C THR A 438 28.58 -9.32 -31.15
N ARG A 439 27.41 -9.74 -30.70
CA ARG A 439 26.54 -8.96 -29.81
C ARG A 439 26.79 -9.42 -28.39
N ARG A 440 27.73 -8.77 -27.73
CA ARG A 440 28.01 -9.03 -26.32
C ARG A 440 27.23 -8.05 -25.44
N LEU A 441 26.50 -8.56 -24.46
CA LEU A 441 25.68 -7.78 -23.53
C LEU A 441 26.02 -8.20 -22.10
N LEU A 442 26.27 -7.23 -21.21
CA LEU A 442 26.48 -7.52 -19.80
C LEU A 442 25.16 -7.43 -19.04
N ALA A 443 24.84 -8.39 -18.20
CA ALA A 443 23.72 -8.34 -17.27
C ALA A 443 24.19 -8.51 -15.82
N GLY A 444 23.71 -7.64 -14.93
CA GLY A 444 23.95 -7.79 -13.49
C GLY A 444 23.08 -8.87 -12.87
N LEU A 445 23.66 -9.76 -12.07
CA LEU A 445 22.98 -10.83 -11.32
C LEU A 445 23.05 -10.54 -9.82
N SER A 446 21.89 -10.36 -9.18
CA SER A 446 21.77 -10.17 -7.72
C SER A 446 21.23 -11.40 -7.00
N PHE A 447 21.04 -12.51 -7.73
CA PHE A 447 20.32 -13.72 -7.30
C PHE A 447 18.83 -13.52 -6.95
N GLY A 448 18.32 -12.29 -6.95
CA GLY A 448 16.90 -12.03 -6.81
C GLY A 448 16.07 -12.46 -8.03
N PRO A 449 14.73 -12.54 -7.92
CA PRO A 449 13.85 -13.06 -8.97
C PRO A 449 14.08 -12.40 -10.34
N SER A 450 14.10 -11.08 -10.38
CA SER A 450 14.17 -10.35 -11.64
C SER A 450 15.51 -10.51 -12.36
N SER A 451 16.64 -10.47 -11.64
CA SER A 451 17.96 -10.68 -12.23
C SER A 451 18.16 -12.12 -12.73
N SER A 452 17.58 -13.09 -12.03
CA SER A 452 17.61 -14.51 -12.40
C SER A 452 16.80 -14.80 -13.66
N VAL A 453 15.59 -14.24 -13.77
CA VAL A 453 14.78 -14.34 -14.99
C VAL A 453 15.47 -13.68 -16.17
N LEU A 454 16.12 -12.52 -15.96
CA LEU A 454 16.92 -11.88 -17.01
C LEU A 454 18.04 -12.82 -17.51
N ALA A 455 18.81 -13.44 -16.60
CA ALA A 455 19.86 -14.38 -16.96
C ALA A 455 19.33 -15.60 -17.74
N GLN A 456 18.22 -16.20 -17.29
CA GLN A 456 17.54 -17.30 -17.98
C GLN A 456 17.14 -16.94 -19.41
N LEU A 457 16.50 -15.78 -19.58
CA LEU A 457 16.01 -15.33 -20.89
C LEU A 457 17.15 -14.98 -21.84
N LEU A 458 18.25 -14.41 -21.34
CA LEU A 458 19.45 -14.15 -22.14
C LEU A 458 20.15 -15.45 -22.57
N SER A 459 20.27 -16.43 -21.68
CA SER A 459 20.80 -17.77 -22.02
C SER A 459 19.94 -18.46 -23.08
N ALA A 460 18.61 -18.40 -22.94
CA ALA A 460 17.67 -18.95 -23.93
C ALA A 460 17.78 -18.23 -25.29
N GLN A 461 18.00 -16.91 -25.29
CA GLN A 461 18.28 -16.14 -26.51
C GLN A 461 19.58 -16.57 -27.19
N ALA A 462 20.65 -16.78 -26.42
CA ALA A 462 21.93 -17.24 -26.94
C ALA A 462 21.81 -18.62 -27.61
N LEU A 463 21.08 -19.54 -26.96
CA LEU A 463 20.76 -20.85 -27.55
C LEU A 463 20.01 -20.69 -28.88
N HIS A 464 18.92 -19.92 -28.89
CA HIS A 464 18.11 -19.70 -30.09
C HIS A 464 18.91 -19.10 -31.26
N HIS A 465 19.82 -18.16 -30.97
CA HIS A 465 20.69 -17.56 -31.98
C HIS A 465 21.73 -18.55 -32.53
N SER A 466 22.27 -19.42 -31.67
CA SER A 466 23.20 -20.48 -32.04
C SER A 466 22.55 -21.52 -32.94
N GLU A 467 21.38 -22.04 -32.55
CA GLU A 467 20.64 -23.07 -33.30
C GLU A 467 20.17 -22.58 -34.67
N ASN A 468 19.71 -21.33 -34.75
CA ASN A 468 19.20 -20.75 -36.00
C ASN A 468 20.28 -20.15 -36.90
N LYS A 469 21.57 -20.40 -36.62
CA LYS A 469 22.71 -19.90 -37.41
C LYS A 469 22.60 -18.41 -37.70
N ALA A 470 22.23 -17.63 -36.68
CA ALA A 470 22.11 -16.19 -36.83
C ALA A 470 23.41 -15.59 -37.36
N SER A 471 23.29 -14.58 -38.22
CA SER A 471 24.44 -13.96 -38.89
C SER A 471 25.39 -13.20 -37.93
N SER A 472 25.03 -13.04 -36.66
CA SER A 472 25.86 -12.46 -35.62
C SER A 472 25.71 -13.27 -34.32
N PRO A 473 26.81 -13.73 -33.70
CA PRO A 473 26.76 -14.41 -32.41
C PRO A 473 26.17 -13.51 -31.32
N PHE A 474 25.41 -14.10 -30.40
CA PHE A 474 24.84 -13.42 -29.24
C PHE A 474 25.47 -14.00 -27.97
N GLU A 475 26.19 -13.16 -27.23
CA GLU A 475 27.02 -13.58 -26.10
C GLU A 475 26.61 -12.81 -24.83
N PRO A 476 25.72 -13.35 -24.00
CA PRO A 476 25.39 -12.76 -22.72
C PRO A 476 26.48 -13.05 -21.69
N VAL A 477 26.99 -11.98 -21.07
CA VAL A 477 27.91 -12.02 -19.94
C VAL A 477 27.13 -11.63 -18.69
N VAL A 478 26.99 -12.55 -17.75
CA VAL A 478 26.24 -12.38 -16.51
C VAL A 478 27.23 -12.21 -15.36
N VAL A 479 27.18 -11.06 -14.69
CA VAL A 479 28.14 -10.70 -13.63
C VAL A 479 27.42 -10.54 -12.31
N HIS A 480 27.87 -11.28 -11.30
CA HIS A 480 27.51 -11.06 -9.91
C HIS A 480 28.61 -10.25 -9.22
N ILE A 481 28.22 -9.20 -8.50
CA ILE A 481 29.14 -8.47 -7.62
C ILE A 481 28.98 -9.04 -6.21
N ASP A 482 30.02 -9.71 -5.72
CA ASP A 482 30.06 -10.25 -4.36
C ASP A 482 30.29 -9.11 -3.37
N THR A 483 29.23 -8.73 -2.66
CA THR A 483 29.23 -7.61 -1.70
C THR A 483 29.78 -8.00 -0.33
N GLU A 484 30.05 -9.29 -0.11
CA GLU A 484 30.60 -9.76 1.15
C GLU A 484 32.07 -9.32 1.29
N LEU A 485 32.37 -8.61 2.39
CA LEU A 485 33.71 -8.05 2.65
C LEU A 485 34.49 -8.86 3.70
N SER A 486 33.98 -10.02 4.12
CA SER A 486 34.69 -10.93 5.01
C SER A 486 35.75 -11.75 4.27
N ASN A 487 36.91 -11.91 4.90
CA ASN A 487 37.99 -12.74 4.38
C ASN A 487 37.66 -14.21 4.66
N THR A 488 36.96 -14.85 3.72
CA THR A 488 36.72 -16.30 3.76
C THR A 488 37.82 -17.00 2.98
N GLU A 489 38.55 -17.91 3.63
CA GLU A 489 39.47 -18.81 2.94
C GLU A 489 38.66 -19.87 2.18
N GLY A 490 38.65 -19.81 0.85
CA GLY A 490 38.00 -20.80 -0.02
C GLY A 490 36.94 -20.19 -0.96
N GLU A 491 36.10 -21.06 -1.52
CA GLU A 491 35.05 -20.65 -2.48
C GLU A 491 33.87 -20.00 -1.74
N SER A 492 33.54 -18.74 -2.08
CA SER A 492 32.49 -17.97 -1.41
C SER A 492 31.09 -18.57 -1.66
N PRO A 493 30.11 -18.34 -0.77
CA PRO A 493 28.73 -18.79 -1.01
C PRO A 493 28.16 -18.29 -2.35
N ALA A 494 28.53 -17.06 -2.74
CA ALA A 494 28.15 -16.49 -4.02
C ALA A 494 28.79 -17.23 -5.20
N GLN A 495 30.06 -17.63 -5.10
CA GLN A 495 30.74 -18.43 -6.14
C GLN A 495 30.09 -19.81 -6.32
N LYS A 496 29.74 -20.48 -5.23
CA LYS A 496 29.02 -21.78 -5.26
C LYS A 496 27.67 -21.66 -5.93
N LEU A 497 26.89 -20.64 -5.54
CA LEU A 497 25.59 -20.38 -6.15
C LEU A 497 25.74 -20.04 -7.64
N LEU A 498 26.74 -19.23 -8.01
CA LEU A 498 27.02 -18.90 -9.40
C LEU A 498 27.40 -20.14 -10.24
N ALA A 499 28.06 -21.13 -9.65
CA ALA A 499 28.35 -22.40 -10.30
C ALA A 499 27.07 -23.19 -10.65
N GLU A 500 26.06 -23.16 -9.77
CA GLU A 500 24.73 -23.73 -10.07
C GLU A 500 24.04 -22.99 -11.21
N TYR A 501 24.08 -21.65 -11.24
CA TYR A 501 23.57 -20.87 -12.37
C TYR A 501 24.27 -21.23 -13.68
N ARG A 502 25.60 -21.39 -13.65
CA ARG A 502 26.38 -21.83 -14.82
C ARG A 502 25.96 -23.22 -15.30
N ARG A 503 25.64 -24.13 -14.38
CA ARG A 503 25.16 -25.48 -14.69
C ARG A 503 23.79 -25.46 -15.37
N VAL A 504 22.83 -24.67 -14.86
CA VAL A 504 21.47 -24.62 -15.41
C VAL A 504 21.31 -23.70 -16.63
N LEU A 505 22.22 -22.74 -16.82
CA LEU A 505 22.21 -21.76 -17.91
C LEU A 505 23.49 -21.83 -18.78
N PRO A 506 23.78 -22.94 -19.47
CA PRO A 506 25.07 -23.17 -20.12
C PRO A 506 25.41 -22.24 -21.30
N HIS A 507 24.43 -21.50 -21.82
CA HIS A 507 24.60 -20.59 -22.97
C HIS A 507 24.90 -19.14 -22.57
N ALA A 508 25.07 -18.87 -21.27
CA ALA A 508 25.56 -17.61 -20.75
C ALA A 508 26.92 -17.77 -20.06
N THR A 509 27.75 -16.74 -20.14
CA THR A 509 29.02 -16.69 -19.41
C THR A 509 28.77 -16.07 -18.04
N PHE A 510 29.35 -16.64 -16.97
CA PHE A 510 29.17 -16.15 -15.60
C PHE A 510 30.50 -15.76 -14.96
N GLU A 511 30.53 -14.58 -14.33
CA GLU A 511 31.67 -14.06 -13.54
C GLU A 511 31.21 -13.61 -12.16
N CYS A 512 31.98 -13.93 -11.13
CA CYS A 512 31.82 -13.43 -9.77
C CYS A 512 32.94 -12.43 -9.51
N VAL A 513 32.60 -11.18 -9.20
CA VAL A 513 33.56 -10.09 -9.01
C VAL A 513 33.44 -9.58 -7.57
N PRO A 514 34.50 -9.61 -6.76
CA PRO A 514 34.45 -9.03 -5.42
C PRO A 514 34.26 -7.51 -5.49
N LEU A 515 33.43 -6.96 -4.61
CA LEU A 515 33.15 -5.52 -4.55
C LEU A 515 34.43 -4.69 -4.40
N SER A 516 35.47 -5.24 -3.76
CA SER A 516 36.78 -4.59 -3.58
C SER A 516 37.46 -4.15 -4.88
N GLU A 517 37.15 -4.77 -6.02
CA GLU A 517 37.64 -4.32 -7.34
C GLU A 517 37.14 -2.92 -7.71
N VAL A 518 36.05 -2.43 -7.10
CA VAL A 518 35.53 -1.08 -7.34
C VAL A 518 36.57 -0.01 -7.07
N LEU A 519 37.52 -0.23 -6.15
CA LEU A 519 38.58 0.73 -5.81
C LEU A 519 39.51 1.08 -7.00
N SER A 520 39.51 0.25 -8.05
CA SER A 520 40.24 0.51 -9.30
C SER A 520 39.42 1.26 -10.36
N VAL A 521 38.12 1.46 -10.11
CA VAL A 521 37.20 2.06 -11.06
C VAL A 521 37.46 3.57 -11.15
N LYS A 522 37.75 4.01 -12.38
CA LYS A 522 38.02 5.42 -12.71
C LYS A 522 36.75 6.26 -12.90
N SER A 523 35.56 5.66 -12.87
CA SER A 523 34.31 6.41 -13.02
C SER A 523 33.80 7.05 -11.73
N ILE A 524 34.59 6.95 -10.65
CA ILE A 524 34.32 7.55 -9.35
C ILE A 524 35.46 8.53 -9.05
N ASP A 525 35.09 9.75 -8.66
CA ASP A 525 35.99 10.70 -8.01
C ASP A 525 36.13 10.30 -6.54
N TRP A 526 37.15 9.49 -6.24
CA TRP A 526 37.41 8.98 -4.90
C TRP A 526 37.69 10.05 -3.86
N SER A 527 38.06 11.28 -4.27
CA SER A 527 38.24 12.41 -3.35
C SER A 527 36.92 12.92 -2.76
N THR A 528 35.78 12.56 -3.37
CA THR A 528 34.44 12.95 -2.90
C THR A 528 33.87 12.02 -1.85
N LEU A 529 34.47 10.85 -1.63
CA LEU A 529 34.04 9.87 -0.64
C LEU A 529 34.90 9.98 0.63
N PRO A 530 34.38 9.61 1.82
CA PRO A 530 35.10 9.69 3.09
C PRO A 530 36.11 8.53 3.19
N LEU A 531 37.11 8.55 2.31
CA LEU A 531 38.10 7.49 2.15
C LEU A 531 39.49 8.09 2.34
N ASP A 532 40.19 7.66 3.39
CA ASP A 532 41.58 8.07 3.62
C ASP A 532 42.53 7.55 2.52
N ALA A 533 43.72 8.16 2.45
CA ALA A 533 44.84 7.67 1.66
C ALA A 533 45.10 6.18 1.94
N ALA A 534 45.35 5.41 0.89
CA ALA A 534 45.63 3.98 1.01
C ALA A 534 46.83 3.75 1.94
N ARG A 535 46.67 2.88 2.94
CA ARG A 535 47.81 2.46 3.77
C ARG A 535 48.64 1.43 2.99
N PRO A 536 49.97 1.40 3.14
CA PRO A 536 50.79 0.35 2.55
C PRO A 536 50.29 -1.03 3.00
N ASP A 537 50.18 -1.97 2.05
CA ASP A 537 49.75 -3.37 2.27
C ASP A 537 48.34 -3.56 2.84
N GLU A 538 47.47 -2.56 2.71
CA GLU A 538 46.10 -2.65 3.19
C GLU A 538 45.21 -3.55 2.33
N ASP A 539 44.48 -4.46 3.00
CA ASP A 539 43.43 -5.26 2.40
C ASP A 539 42.33 -4.37 1.77
N PRO A 540 42.09 -4.46 0.43
CA PRO A 540 41.04 -3.73 -0.26
C PRO A 540 39.65 -3.86 0.39
N SER A 541 39.32 -5.04 0.92
CA SER A 541 38.04 -5.30 1.61
C SER A 541 37.96 -4.59 2.96
N ALA A 542 39.08 -4.48 3.68
CA ALA A 542 39.16 -3.66 4.90
C ALA A 542 39.02 -2.16 4.61
N ARG A 543 39.55 -1.69 3.48
CA ARG A 543 39.41 -0.29 3.05
C ARG A 543 37.96 0.07 2.75
N LEU A 544 37.21 -0.79 2.05
CA LEU A 544 35.78 -0.59 1.81
C LEU A 544 34.94 -0.68 3.08
N ARG A 545 35.28 -1.55 4.04
CA ARG A 545 34.57 -1.60 5.33
C ARG A 545 34.64 -0.26 6.05
N ARG A 546 35.81 0.36 6.12
CA ARG A 546 35.96 1.70 6.71
C ARG A 546 35.15 2.77 5.99
N LEU A 547 35.08 2.71 4.65
CA LEU A 547 34.22 3.61 3.88
C LEU A 547 32.77 3.50 4.33
N PHE A 548 32.22 2.29 4.41
CA PHE A 548 30.84 2.07 4.82
C PHE A 548 30.61 2.42 6.30
N ASP A 549 31.58 2.15 7.18
CA ASP A 549 31.51 2.49 8.60
C ASP A 549 31.47 4.01 8.82
N ALA A 550 32.15 4.79 7.97
CA ALA A 550 32.17 6.24 8.00
C ALA A 550 30.86 6.90 7.52
N LEU A 551 29.97 6.16 6.84
CA LEU A 551 28.68 6.70 6.38
C LEU A 551 27.67 6.81 7.53
N PRO A 552 26.85 7.88 7.56
CA PRO A 552 26.10 8.27 8.75
C PRO A 552 24.88 7.37 9.05
N THR A 553 24.28 6.75 8.04
CA THR A 553 23.02 5.98 8.21
C THR A 553 23.02 4.67 7.41
N LEU A 554 22.09 3.77 7.75
CA LEU A 554 21.85 2.55 6.97
C LEU A 554 21.44 2.88 5.52
N THR A 555 20.56 3.88 5.35
CA THR A 555 20.18 4.39 4.02
C THR A 555 21.40 4.85 3.23
N SER A 556 22.30 5.63 3.85
CA SER A 556 23.55 6.06 3.22
C SER A 556 24.39 4.88 2.74
N ARG A 557 24.53 3.84 3.57
CA ARG A 557 25.30 2.64 3.22
C ARG A 557 24.68 1.88 2.06
N THR A 558 23.36 1.65 2.10
CA THR A 558 22.63 0.96 1.02
C THR A 558 22.71 1.73 -0.30
N ASP A 559 22.54 3.05 -0.25
CA ASP A 559 22.61 3.92 -1.41
C ASP A 559 24.02 3.93 -2.05
N VAL A 560 25.07 4.17 -1.24
CA VAL A 560 26.45 4.17 -1.73
C VAL A 560 26.84 2.79 -2.26
N LEU A 561 26.46 1.70 -1.59
CA LEU A 561 26.71 0.33 -2.07
C LEU A 561 26.12 0.10 -3.47
N ARG A 562 24.86 0.49 -3.68
CA ARG A 562 24.18 0.36 -4.97
C ARG A 562 24.87 1.18 -6.06
N GLN A 563 25.39 2.37 -5.74
CA GLN A 563 26.17 3.20 -6.67
C GLN A 563 27.48 2.51 -7.03
N LEU A 564 28.25 2.01 -6.06
CA LEU A 564 29.50 1.28 -6.29
C LEU A 564 29.29 0.04 -7.18
N ILE A 565 28.22 -0.73 -6.93
CA ILE A 565 27.85 -1.88 -7.78
C ILE A 565 27.60 -1.44 -9.22
N ARG A 566 26.86 -0.34 -9.44
CA ARG A 566 26.60 0.19 -10.78
C ARG A 566 27.89 0.61 -11.50
N HIS A 567 28.79 1.31 -10.82
CA HIS A 567 30.09 1.71 -11.37
C HIS A 567 30.93 0.49 -11.77
N LEU A 568 30.99 -0.53 -10.91
CA LEU A 568 31.73 -1.76 -11.20
C LEU A 568 31.11 -2.56 -12.35
N LEU A 569 29.79 -2.66 -12.44
CA LEU A 569 29.11 -3.29 -13.58
C LEU A 569 29.37 -2.56 -14.91
N LEU A 570 29.40 -1.22 -14.89
CA LEU A 570 29.76 -0.41 -16.05
C LEU A 570 31.22 -0.61 -16.48
N GLN A 571 32.15 -0.69 -15.51
CA GLN A 571 33.55 -1.00 -15.79
C GLN A 571 33.69 -2.40 -16.42
N LYS A 572 33.09 -3.42 -15.81
CA LYS A 572 33.12 -4.78 -16.35
C LYS A 572 32.48 -4.88 -17.72
N ALA A 573 31.44 -4.09 -18.00
CA ALA A 573 30.82 -4.06 -19.33
C ALA A 573 31.82 -3.54 -20.38
N GLN A 574 32.66 -2.58 -20.02
CA GLN A 574 33.72 -2.07 -20.89
C GLN A 574 34.87 -3.08 -21.05
N ASP A 575 35.32 -3.70 -19.95
CA ASP A 575 36.40 -4.69 -19.95
C ASP A 575 36.07 -5.89 -20.85
N HIS A 576 34.80 -6.32 -20.83
CA HIS A 576 34.30 -7.39 -21.69
C HIS A 576 33.97 -6.91 -23.11
N THR A 577 34.15 -5.64 -23.46
CA THR A 577 33.75 -5.03 -24.74
C THR A 577 32.26 -5.23 -25.07
N CYS A 578 31.41 -5.17 -24.05
CA CYS A 578 29.97 -5.28 -24.20
C CYS A 578 29.38 -4.03 -24.87
N SER A 579 28.36 -4.26 -25.69
CA SER A 579 27.65 -3.20 -26.40
C SER A 579 26.60 -2.47 -25.55
N ALA A 580 26.20 -3.04 -24.40
CA ALA A 580 25.31 -2.41 -23.42
C ALA A 580 25.36 -3.12 -22.07
N LEU A 581 24.92 -2.40 -21.02
CA LEU A 581 24.64 -2.92 -19.68
C LEU A 581 23.13 -3.13 -19.51
N LEU A 582 22.74 -4.31 -19.07
CA LEU A 582 21.35 -4.69 -18.78
C LEU A 582 21.17 -4.84 -17.27
N LEU A 583 20.19 -4.14 -16.72
CA LEU A 583 19.83 -4.23 -15.32
C LEU A 583 18.45 -4.89 -15.19
N GLY A 584 18.36 -5.93 -14.36
CA GLY A 584 17.16 -6.77 -14.21
C GLY A 584 16.02 -6.14 -13.42
N HIS A 585 15.79 -4.83 -13.49
CA HIS A 585 14.69 -4.21 -12.74
C HIS A 585 13.34 -4.54 -13.39
N SER A 586 12.40 -5.06 -12.59
CA SER A 586 10.99 -5.20 -12.94
C SER A 586 10.30 -3.83 -12.90
N THR A 587 9.03 -3.77 -13.33
CA THR A 587 8.18 -2.57 -13.17
C THR A 587 8.11 -2.15 -11.70
N THR A 588 7.94 -3.11 -10.80
CA THR A 588 7.93 -2.94 -9.33
C THR A 588 9.24 -2.36 -8.83
N ALA A 589 10.37 -2.96 -9.24
CA ALA A 589 11.68 -2.52 -8.81
C ALA A 589 12.02 -1.13 -9.35
N LEU A 590 11.58 -0.77 -10.56
CA LEU A 590 11.74 0.57 -11.11
C LEU A 590 10.86 1.60 -10.39
N ALA A 591 9.65 1.23 -9.97
CA ALA A 591 8.79 2.10 -9.18
C ALA A 591 9.42 2.41 -7.81
N ALA A 592 9.92 1.38 -7.13
CA ALA A 592 10.66 1.51 -5.87
C ALA A 592 11.90 2.38 -6.06
N LEU A 593 12.74 2.07 -7.06
CA LEU A 593 13.93 2.85 -7.40
C LEU A 593 13.61 4.33 -7.65
N THR A 594 12.51 4.61 -8.36
CA THR A 594 12.07 5.99 -8.66
C THR A 594 11.82 6.77 -7.37
N LEU A 595 11.05 6.22 -6.44
CA LEU A 595 10.74 6.93 -5.18
C LEU A 595 11.93 6.96 -4.23
N SER A 596 12.79 5.94 -4.23
CA SER A 596 14.05 5.97 -3.47
C SER A 596 14.97 7.08 -3.95
N GLU A 597 15.14 7.27 -5.27
CA GLU A 597 15.93 8.40 -5.80
C GLU A 597 15.35 9.75 -5.40
N VAL A 598 14.03 9.92 -5.50
CA VAL A 598 13.36 11.17 -5.09
C VAL A 598 13.57 11.43 -3.61
N ALA A 599 13.35 10.43 -2.75
CA ALA A 599 13.53 10.54 -1.30
C ALA A 599 14.98 10.82 -0.89
N ASN A 600 15.94 10.26 -1.63
CA ASN A 600 17.37 10.54 -1.47
C ASN A 600 17.77 11.93 -2.02
N GLY A 601 16.84 12.72 -2.55
CA GLY A 601 17.16 14.05 -3.09
C GLY A 601 17.82 14.01 -4.48
N ARG A 602 17.61 12.93 -5.24
CA ARG A 602 18.07 12.73 -6.62
C ARG A 602 16.91 12.76 -7.64
N GLY A 603 15.85 13.51 -7.35
CA GLY A 603 14.69 13.66 -8.24
C GLY A 603 15.05 14.08 -9.67
N PHE A 604 16.05 14.94 -9.81
CA PHE A 604 16.58 15.38 -11.11
C PHE A 604 17.24 14.25 -11.92
N ALA A 605 17.89 13.29 -11.26
CA ALA A 605 18.59 12.18 -11.90
C ALA A 605 17.66 11.02 -12.29
N VAL A 606 16.42 10.99 -11.78
CA VAL A 606 15.43 9.94 -12.02
C VAL A 606 15.32 9.54 -13.51
N PRO A 607 15.18 10.45 -14.48
CA PRO A 607 14.95 10.07 -15.89
C PRO A 607 16.15 9.33 -16.51
N VAL A 608 17.35 9.61 -16.01
CA VAL A 608 18.60 8.93 -16.42
C VAL A 608 18.73 7.59 -15.70
N GLN A 609 18.32 7.52 -14.44
CA GLN A 609 18.44 6.32 -13.63
C GLN A 609 17.41 5.24 -13.95
N VAL A 610 16.15 5.56 -14.26
CA VAL A 610 15.06 4.55 -14.32
C VAL A 610 14.57 4.26 -15.74
N ALA A 611 15.12 4.91 -16.76
CA ALA A 611 14.72 4.70 -18.15
C ALA A 611 15.88 4.18 -19.02
N ASP A 612 15.50 3.49 -20.10
CA ASP A 612 16.44 3.00 -21.12
C ASP A 612 17.16 4.15 -21.83
N GLY A 613 18.45 3.98 -22.13
CA GLY A 613 19.16 4.79 -23.12
C GLY A 613 20.64 5.03 -22.79
N MET A 614 21.22 6.02 -23.46
CA MET A 614 22.62 6.40 -23.25
C MET A 614 22.81 7.03 -21.87
N THR A 615 23.85 6.59 -21.17
CA THR A 615 24.33 7.14 -19.91
C THR A 615 25.75 7.65 -20.11
N THR A 616 25.99 8.92 -19.76
CA THR A 616 27.34 9.47 -19.72
C THR A 616 28.10 8.88 -18.53
N VAL A 617 29.28 8.31 -18.79
CA VAL A 617 30.22 7.83 -17.77
C VAL A 617 31.44 8.75 -17.81
N CYS A 618 31.65 9.50 -16.75
CA CYS A 618 32.82 10.36 -16.57
C CYS A 618 33.98 9.53 -16.00
N MET A 619 35.20 9.83 -16.42
CA MET A 619 36.42 9.18 -15.94
C MET A 619 37.31 10.19 -15.23
N TYR A 620 37.91 9.78 -14.12
CA TYR A 620 38.70 10.61 -13.23
C TYR A 620 40.09 10.00 -13.02
N GLU A 621 41.08 10.87 -12.90
CA GLU A 621 42.44 10.51 -12.48
C GLU A 621 42.93 11.48 -11.41
N THR A 622 43.70 10.96 -10.46
CA THR A 622 44.33 11.77 -9.42
C THR A 622 45.57 12.45 -9.97
N VAL A 623 45.60 13.78 -9.89
CA VAL A 623 46.78 14.59 -10.25
C VAL A 623 47.58 14.86 -8.96
N GLU A 624 48.90 15.08 -9.06
CA GLU A 624 49.77 15.42 -7.92
C GLU A 624 49.15 16.55 -7.06
N GLY A 625 48.64 16.20 -5.87
CA GLY A 625 47.95 17.13 -4.95
C GLY A 625 46.55 16.70 -4.44
N ASP A 626 46.19 15.42 -4.48
CA ASP A 626 44.90 14.82 -4.00
C ASP A 626 43.60 15.28 -4.69
N THR A 627 43.65 16.24 -5.62
CA THR A 627 42.47 16.65 -6.40
C THR A 627 42.30 15.76 -7.63
N ALA A 628 41.17 15.04 -7.73
CA ALA A 628 40.84 14.27 -8.91
C ALA A 628 40.33 15.18 -10.04
N GLN A 629 40.88 15.00 -11.25
CA GLN A 629 40.45 15.72 -12.44
C GLN A 629 39.68 14.78 -13.37
N GLU A 630 38.60 15.28 -13.98
CA GLU A 630 37.90 14.52 -15.02
C GLU A 630 38.75 14.54 -16.30
N THR A 631 39.09 13.36 -16.80
CA THR A 631 40.00 13.18 -17.96
C THR A 631 39.26 12.82 -19.23
N ASN A 632 38.12 12.13 -19.14
CA ASN A 632 37.37 11.66 -20.31
C ASN A 632 35.89 11.45 -19.99
N ARG A 633 35.05 11.43 -21.04
CA ARG A 633 33.64 11.02 -21.00
C ARG A 633 33.37 9.99 -22.08
N LEU A 634 32.56 8.98 -21.74
CA LEU A 634 32.05 8.02 -22.71
C LEU A 634 30.54 7.86 -22.54
N GLU A 635 29.84 7.68 -23.67
CA GLU A 635 28.41 7.35 -23.66
C GLU A 635 28.25 5.83 -23.68
N PHE A 636 27.57 5.28 -22.68
CA PHE A 636 27.34 3.84 -22.57
C PHE A 636 25.84 3.50 -22.50
N PRO A 637 25.33 2.56 -23.29
CA PRO A 637 23.91 2.19 -23.25
C PRO A 637 23.57 1.39 -21.99
N VAL A 638 22.56 1.84 -21.24
CA VAL A 638 22.02 1.14 -20.06
C VAL A 638 20.52 0.91 -20.24
N TYR A 639 20.08 -0.34 -20.10
CA TYR A 639 18.70 -0.76 -20.39
C TYR A 639 18.12 -1.62 -19.27
N TYR A 640 16.78 -1.60 -19.17
CA TYR A 640 15.99 -2.35 -18.20
C TYR A 640 15.03 -3.30 -18.93
N PRO A 641 15.48 -4.49 -19.40
CA PRO A 641 14.68 -5.35 -20.28
C PRO A 641 13.36 -5.84 -19.68
N LEU A 642 13.27 -5.91 -18.34
CA LEU A 642 12.10 -6.40 -17.60
C LEU A 642 11.17 -5.27 -17.13
N ARG A 643 11.38 -4.02 -17.56
CA ARG A 643 10.64 -2.83 -17.11
C ARG A 643 9.12 -2.82 -17.34
N GLU A 644 8.60 -3.78 -18.12
CA GLU A 644 7.16 -3.94 -18.40
C GLU A 644 6.58 -5.21 -17.76
N ILE A 645 7.32 -5.85 -16.87
CA ILE A 645 6.95 -7.10 -16.19
C ILE A 645 6.93 -6.82 -14.69
N PHE A 646 5.90 -7.27 -13.99
CA PHE A 646 5.74 -7.10 -12.55
C PHE A 646 6.56 -8.13 -11.76
N ARG A 647 6.82 -7.90 -10.47
CA ARG A 647 7.61 -8.81 -9.62
C ARG A 647 6.87 -10.13 -9.47
N ASN A 648 5.58 -10.10 -9.19
CA ASN A 648 4.73 -11.30 -9.11
C ASN A 648 4.75 -12.11 -10.42
N GLU A 649 4.79 -11.43 -11.57
CA GLU A 649 4.87 -12.08 -12.89
C GLU A 649 6.21 -12.82 -13.05
N LEU A 650 7.31 -12.28 -12.51
CA LEU A 650 8.63 -12.89 -12.56
C LEU A 650 8.78 -14.05 -11.57
N VAL A 651 8.21 -13.94 -10.37
CA VAL A 651 8.16 -15.04 -9.39
C VAL A 651 7.36 -16.21 -9.97
N GLN A 652 6.18 -15.94 -10.53
CA GLN A 652 5.40 -16.97 -11.21
C GLN A 652 6.18 -17.59 -12.37
N TYR A 653 6.91 -16.80 -13.17
CA TYR A 653 7.74 -17.33 -14.25
C TYR A 653 8.81 -18.32 -13.72
N ILE A 654 9.46 -18.03 -12.59
CA ILE A 654 10.42 -18.94 -11.96
C ILE A 654 9.74 -20.26 -11.60
N ASP A 655 8.54 -20.21 -11.02
CA ASP A 655 7.77 -21.41 -10.71
C ASP A 655 7.42 -22.27 -11.94
N LEU A 656 7.24 -21.62 -13.10
CA LEU A 656 6.96 -22.29 -14.36
C LEU A 656 8.21 -22.90 -15.02
N VAL A 657 9.41 -22.51 -14.61
CA VAL A 657 10.68 -22.93 -15.21
C VAL A 657 11.50 -23.72 -14.18
N PRO A 658 11.34 -25.06 -14.10
CA PRO A 658 11.94 -25.88 -13.05
C PRO A 658 13.46 -25.73 -12.92
N SER A 659 14.17 -25.67 -14.04
CA SER A 659 15.64 -25.48 -14.06
C SER A 659 16.09 -24.19 -13.38
N LEU A 660 15.26 -23.14 -13.43
CA LEU A 660 15.54 -21.88 -12.75
C LEU A 660 15.10 -21.93 -11.29
N LYS A 661 13.92 -22.52 -11.00
CA LYS A 661 13.40 -22.68 -9.64
C LYS A 661 14.35 -23.41 -8.70
N GLU A 662 15.09 -24.40 -9.20
CA GLU A 662 16.08 -25.16 -8.41
C GLU A 662 17.26 -24.32 -7.91
N VAL A 663 17.57 -23.21 -8.59
CA VAL A 663 18.81 -22.47 -8.37
C VAL A 663 18.57 -21.07 -7.79
N VAL A 664 17.42 -20.46 -8.08
CA VAL A 664 17.05 -19.19 -7.43
C VAL A 664 16.86 -19.47 -5.93
N PRO A 665 17.62 -18.79 -5.04
CA PRO A 665 17.40 -18.95 -3.61
C PRO A 665 15.96 -18.61 -3.27
N ALA A 666 15.24 -19.55 -2.64
CA ALA A 666 13.96 -19.24 -2.02
C ALA A 666 14.22 -18.12 -1.02
N ASP A 667 13.60 -16.95 -1.24
CA ASP A 667 13.91 -15.66 -0.58
C ASP A 667 14.70 -15.84 0.73
N GLN A 668 16.05 -15.89 0.64
CA GLN A 668 16.93 -15.88 1.81
C GLN A 668 17.08 -14.45 2.33
N ALA A 669 15.97 -13.71 2.38
CA ALA A 669 15.69 -12.80 3.47
C ALA A 669 15.33 -13.65 4.70
N GLY A 670 16.33 -14.39 5.20
CA GLY A 670 16.29 -15.25 6.38
C GLY A 670 16.19 -14.48 7.70
N ALA A 671 15.39 -13.42 7.70
CA ALA A 671 14.72 -12.88 8.86
C ALA A 671 13.31 -12.50 8.37
N ASN A 672 12.30 -13.32 8.72
CA ASN A 672 10.88 -13.05 8.49
C ASN A 672 10.55 -11.54 8.47
N PRO A 673 10.28 -10.91 7.30
CA PRO A 673 9.81 -9.54 7.27
C PRO A 673 8.28 -9.44 7.21
N ARG A 674 7.56 -10.56 7.06
CA ARG A 674 6.09 -10.60 7.00
C ARG A 674 5.40 -10.88 8.34
N ASN A 675 6.16 -11.16 9.42
CA ASN A 675 5.61 -11.52 10.73
C ASN A 675 6.28 -10.84 11.94
N ASN A 676 7.21 -9.91 11.74
CA ASN A 676 7.77 -9.10 12.82
C ASN A 676 7.35 -7.64 12.64
N VAL A 677 6.93 -6.99 13.72
CA VAL A 677 6.91 -5.53 13.82
C VAL A 677 8.37 -5.06 13.70
N VAL A 678 8.87 -4.94 12.46
CA VAL A 678 10.17 -4.35 12.20
C VAL A 678 9.95 -2.85 12.25
N SER A 679 10.50 -2.23 13.30
CA SER A 679 10.56 -0.78 13.40
C SER A 679 11.15 -0.23 12.09
N TYR A 680 10.45 0.71 11.43
CA TYR A 680 10.97 1.41 10.25
C TYR A 680 12.31 2.13 10.52
N LYS A 681 12.75 2.24 11.79
CA LYS A 681 14.05 2.81 12.17
C LYS A 681 15.25 1.96 11.71
N ASP A 682 15.05 0.67 11.45
CA ASP A 682 16.14 -0.27 11.10
C ASP A 682 16.14 -0.64 9.59
N LEU A 683 15.35 0.05 8.77
CA LEU A 683 15.26 -0.18 7.32
C LEU A 683 15.87 1.00 6.56
N SER A 684 16.55 0.72 5.45
CA SER A 684 16.93 1.77 4.50
C SER A 684 15.70 2.26 3.73
N ILE A 685 15.79 3.47 3.15
CA ILE A 685 14.70 3.97 2.30
C ILE A 685 14.45 3.05 1.11
N GLU A 686 15.49 2.42 0.56
CA GLU A 686 15.37 1.46 -0.54
C GLU A 686 14.54 0.25 -0.14
N GLU A 687 14.77 -0.29 1.07
CA GLU A 687 14.03 -1.44 1.59
C GLU A 687 12.58 -1.08 1.92
N VAL A 688 12.33 0.12 2.46
CA VAL A 688 10.97 0.62 2.68
C VAL A 688 10.20 0.74 1.37
N MET A 689 10.81 1.33 0.33
CA MET A 689 10.18 1.49 -0.98
C MET A 689 9.95 0.14 -1.68
N ALA A 690 10.89 -0.80 -1.57
CA ALA A 690 10.71 -2.15 -2.11
C ALA A 690 9.50 -2.85 -1.49
N ARG A 691 9.40 -2.88 -0.15
CA ARG A 691 8.26 -3.48 0.55
C ARG A 691 6.94 -2.81 0.25
N TYR A 692 6.94 -1.48 0.16
CA TYR A 692 5.74 -0.71 -0.20
C TYR A 692 5.22 -1.14 -1.57
N PHE A 693 6.06 -1.15 -2.60
CA PHE A 693 5.61 -1.50 -3.95
C PHE A 693 5.31 -2.98 -4.12
N ASP A 694 5.97 -3.87 -3.38
CA ASP A 694 5.62 -5.29 -3.33
C ASP A 694 4.19 -5.48 -2.78
N SER A 695 3.82 -4.74 -1.73
CA SER A 695 2.45 -4.76 -1.18
C SER A 695 1.42 -4.09 -2.10
N VAL A 696 1.76 -2.95 -2.71
CA VAL A 696 0.85 -2.21 -3.59
C VAL A 696 0.57 -2.96 -4.90
N GLU A 697 1.52 -3.76 -5.39
CA GLU A 697 1.36 -4.53 -6.62
C GLU A 697 0.20 -5.55 -6.57
N GLU A 698 -0.04 -6.18 -5.41
CA GLU A 698 -1.07 -7.22 -5.24
C GLU A 698 -2.50 -6.69 -5.39
N GLY A 699 -2.75 -5.41 -5.07
CA GLY A 699 -4.07 -4.76 -5.20
C GLY A 699 -4.17 -3.70 -6.30
N TYR A 700 -3.06 -3.05 -6.66
CA TYR A 700 -3.02 -1.86 -7.52
C TYR A 700 -1.82 -1.83 -8.47
N ALA A 701 -1.62 -2.88 -9.26
CA ALA A 701 -0.58 -2.94 -10.30
C ALA A 701 -0.59 -1.71 -11.26
N GLY A 702 -1.76 -1.07 -11.42
CA GLY A 702 -1.89 0.20 -12.15
C GLY A 702 -1.10 1.36 -11.54
N ILE A 703 -1.01 1.47 -10.20
CA ILE A 703 -0.22 2.50 -9.49
C ILE A 703 1.26 2.27 -9.78
N VAL A 704 1.74 1.04 -9.62
CA VAL A 704 3.13 0.65 -9.91
C VAL A 704 3.50 1.02 -11.35
N ALA A 705 2.66 0.66 -12.32
CA ALA A 705 2.86 1.00 -13.72
C ALA A 705 2.78 2.51 -13.98
N ASN A 706 1.95 3.26 -13.25
CA ASN A 706 1.85 4.72 -13.39
C ASN A 706 3.14 5.41 -12.95
N VAL A 707 3.75 5.01 -11.84
CA VAL A 707 5.02 5.58 -11.37
C VAL A 707 6.09 5.45 -12.44
N VAL A 708 6.30 4.24 -12.98
CA VAL A 708 7.30 3.99 -14.03
C VAL A 708 6.98 4.73 -15.33
N ARG A 709 5.70 4.81 -15.71
CA ARG A 709 5.27 5.56 -16.90
C ARG A 709 5.48 7.06 -16.75
N THR A 710 5.18 7.62 -15.58
CA THR A 710 5.38 9.04 -15.29
C THR A 710 6.87 9.36 -15.27
N ALA A 711 7.68 8.57 -14.56
CA ALA A 711 9.12 8.73 -14.54
C ALA A 711 9.74 8.63 -15.95
N GLY A 712 9.23 7.75 -16.79
CA GLY A 712 9.65 7.60 -18.19
C GLY A 712 9.23 8.74 -19.12
N LYS A 713 8.32 9.64 -18.69
CA LYS A 713 7.92 10.85 -19.45
C LYS A 713 8.71 12.10 -19.05
N LEU A 714 9.47 12.03 -17.96
CA LEU A 714 10.30 13.15 -17.52
C LEU A 714 11.41 13.42 -18.55
N GLU A 715 11.70 14.71 -18.76
CA GLU A 715 12.67 15.12 -19.75
C GLU A 715 14.11 14.75 -19.35
N ARG A 716 14.86 14.19 -20.30
CA ARG A 716 16.32 14.02 -20.18
C ARG A 716 16.99 15.28 -20.67
N ILE A 717 17.22 16.20 -19.75
CA ILE A 717 17.88 17.45 -20.11
C ILE A 717 19.40 17.18 -20.20
N PRO A 718 20.08 17.58 -21.29
CA PRO A 718 21.52 17.37 -21.46
C PRO A 718 22.33 18.37 -20.62
N TYR A 719 23.23 17.87 -19.78
CA TYR A 719 24.01 18.69 -18.84
C TYR A 719 25.51 18.55 -19.01
N LYS A 720 26.24 19.57 -18.55
CA LYS A 720 27.70 19.67 -18.69
C LYS A 720 28.46 19.17 -17.44
N SER A 721 27.80 19.08 -16.29
CA SER A 721 28.40 18.75 -14.99
C SER A 721 27.77 17.50 -14.38
N PHE A 722 28.61 16.64 -13.83
CA PHE A 722 28.24 15.34 -13.27
C PHE A 722 28.78 15.18 -11.85
N CYS A 723 28.06 14.40 -11.06
CA CYS A 723 28.44 14.03 -9.71
C CYS A 723 29.66 13.11 -9.75
N GLY A 724 30.70 13.44 -8.98
CA GLY A 724 31.92 12.66 -8.84
C GLY A 724 31.68 11.30 -8.17
N SER A 725 30.69 11.20 -7.28
CA SER A 725 30.41 9.96 -6.55
C SER A 725 29.48 9.01 -7.33
N CYS A 726 28.31 9.47 -7.79
CA CYS A 726 27.32 8.61 -8.44
C CYS A 726 27.24 8.74 -9.97
N GLY A 727 28.01 9.66 -10.57
CA GLY A 727 28.03 9.90 -12.01
C GLY A 727 26.79 10.61 -12.59
N MET A 728 25.82 11.00 -11.76
CA MET A 728 24.57 11.62 -12.23
C MET A 728 24.71 13.12 -12.51
N SER A 729 23.91 13.65 -13.44
CA SER A 729 23.88 15.07 -13.76
C SER A 729 23.61 15.95 -12.53
N LEU A 730 24.35 17.05 -12.40
CA LEU A 730 24.16 18.03 -11.31
C LEU A 730 23.10 19.07 -11.69
N ASP A 731 22.21 19.38 -10.76
CA ASP A 731 21.26 20.49 -10.85
C ASP A 731 21.72 21.63 -9.93
N ALA A 732 22.69 22.44 -10.38
CA ALA A 732 23.27 23.47 -9.51
C ALA A 732 22.24 24.50 -9.01
N GLU A 733 21.24 24.84 -9.83
CA GLU A 733 20.18 25.78 -9.48
C GLU A 733 19.16 25.13 -8.53
N GLY A 734 18.73 23.90 -8.82
CA GLY A 734 17.84 23.14 -7.94
C GLY A 734 18.48 22.83 -6.60
N ASP A 735 19.71 22.32 -6.58
CA ASP A 735 20.45 21.98 -5.36
C ASP A 735 20.58 23.22 -4.44
N SER A 736 20.83 24.40 -5.02
CA SER A 736 20.91 25.66 -4.27
C SER A 736 19.54 26.10 -3.71
N ARG A 737 18.47 25.91 -4.48
CA ARG A 737 17.10 26.25 -4.05
C ARG A 737 16.63 25.33 -2.92
N TRP A 738 16.88 24.04 -3.01
CA TRP A 738 16.50 23.05 -1.99
C TRP A 738 17.32 23.19 -0.70
N ALA A 739 18.61 23.52 -0.80
CA ALA A 739 19.46 23.80 0.37
C ALA A 739 18.92 24.99 1.20
N GLY A 740 18.36 26.02 0.56
CA GLY A 740 17.82 27.21 1.22
C GLY A 740 16.44 27.03 1.88
N GLU A 741 15.60 26.09 1.41
CA GLU A 741 14.24 25.86 1.94
C GLU A 741 14.18 24.85 3.10
N ILE A 742 15.19 23.96 3.23
CA ILE A 742 15.20 22.88 4.25
C ILE A 742 16.13 23.19 5.45
N GLY A 743 16.99 24.21 5.33
CA GLY A 743 17.82 24.71 6.44
C GLY A 743 18.91 23.73 6.86
N ASP A 744 20.05 23.75 6.17
CA ASP A 744 21.38 23.49 6.74
C ASP A 744 22.44 23.70 5.63
N ASP A 745 23.00 24.91 5.57
CA ASP A 745 24.32 25.13 4.97
C ASP A 745 25.37 24.73 6.03
N ALA A 746 25.74 23.44 6.08
CA ALA A 746 26.93 23.00 6.80
C ALA A 746 28.16 23.02 5.88
N GLY A 747 28.41 24.16 5.24
CA GLY A 747 29.73 24.47 4.72
C GLY A 747 30.58 25.04 5.85
N ASP A 748 31.36 24.18 6.54
CA ASP A 748 32.63 24.53 7.23
C ASP A 748 33.26 23.35 8.02
N GLY A 749 32.92 22.10 7.68
CA GLY A 749 33.65 20.92 8.19
C GLY A 749 34.98 20.68 7.45
N PRO A 750 35.94 19.89 8.00
CA PRO A 750 37.26 19.62 7.40
C PRO A 750 37.28 18.83 6.06
N GLY A 751 36.18 18.85 5.29
CA GLY A 751 36.06 18.35 3.92
C GLY A 751 35.47 19.39 2.94
N ALA A 752 35.21 20.63 3.38
CA ALA A 752 34.61 21.69 2.56
C ALA A 752 35.47 22.11 1.34
N ALA A 753 36.77 21.78 1.35
CA ALA A 753 37.69 22.09 0.25
C ALA A 753 37.45 21.25 -1.04
N GLY A 754 36.63 20.19 -0.99
CA GLY A 754 36.30 19.32 -2.14
C GLY A 754 34.89 19.49 -2.73
N ALA A 755 34.10 20.45 -2.23
CA ALA A 755 32.64 20.55 -2.45
C ALA A 755 32.15 20.86 -3.89
N GLY A 756 33.00 20.73 -4.91
CA GLY A 756 32.70 21.15 -6.28
C GLY A 756 31.93 20.16 -7.15
N ARG A 757 31.73 18.89 -6.74
CA ARG A 757 31.20 17.85 -7.66
C ARG A 757 30.24 16.82 -7.04
N LEU A 758 29.57 17.08 -5.93
CA LEU A 758 28.54 16.17 -5.40
C LEU A 758 27.13 16.69 -5.70
N CYS A 759 26.23 15.83 -6.15
CA CYS A 759 24.79 16.15 -6.19
C CYS A 759 24.22 16.19 -4.77
N TYR A 760 23.10 16.90 -4.58
CA TYR A 760 22.44 17.00 -3.27
C TYR A 760 22.26 15.64 -2.57
N GLY A 761 21.77 14.63 -3.28
CA GLY A 761 21.61 13.31 -2.66
C GLY A 761 22.91 12.62 -2.26
N CYS A 762 24.03 12.83 -2.98
CA CYS A 762 25.32 12.29 -2.55
C CYS A 762 25.88 13.07 -1.38
N LYS A 763 25.67 14.40 -1.33
CA LYS A 763 26.04 15.21 -0.16
C LYS A 763 25.37 14.68 1.10
N ARG A 764 24.06 14.38 1.05
CA ARG A 764 23.32 13.77 2.17
C ARG A 764 23.79 12.36 2.50
N SER A 765 23.94 11.49 1.50
CA SER A 765 24.42 10.12 1.75
C SER A 765 25.80 10.12 2.41
N ILE A 766 26.68 11.05 2.04
CA ILE A 766 28.07 11.08 2.51
C ILE A 766 28.25 11.87 3.81
N HIS A 767 27.59 13.03 3.94
CA HIS A 767 27.81 13.97 5.05
C HIS A 767 26.70 13.98 6.11
N GLY A 768 25.52 13.40 5.81
CA GLY A 768 24.33 13.39 6.68
C GLY A 768 23.27 14.37 6.21
#